data_AF-A0A0Q8PU98-F1
#
_entry.id   AF-A0A0Q8PU98-F1
#
_cell.length_a   1.000
_cell.length_b   1.000
_cell.length_c   1.000
_cell.angle_alpha   90.00
_cell.angle_beta   90.00
_cell.angle_gamma   90.00
#
_symmetry.space_group_name_H-M   'P 1'
#
loop_
_entity.id
_entity.type
_entity.pdbx_description
1 polymer ?
#
loop_
_entity_poly.entity_id
_entity_poly.type
_entity_poly.pdbx_seq_one_letter_code
_entity_poly.pdbx_strand_id
1 'polypeptide(L)'
;MPTSASTEGSAADVQIGEHLVATGRVTRAELDTALAQQRDEGGQLGQQLLLSGALDRRALYDALAELWETRSRDLIADPPDPTVAGRIELHDISSLGWVPCELEADGTLVVATSVRPTPELIDDVRERFGTDQVEFVASTHWDVFRATEDANRGKLQYLAEDELAEQSPQHSARPGLTRIQLYAPLVLLAAFIAFAVLEPRKGFVVLLSATNVVFLLSILFKVGSSIRSPIVRAHRERRRLAEMEERDRRGLPPVWEPHGSDADLPVYTILIPAFRESNIIPKLISNLGALDYPRSKLDVIVLMEESDPETVEAARRVSPPDYVRLLVVPAGHPQTKPRACNYGLAFARGKYVVIYDAEDKPEPLQLRKAVAAFERDAFEHEHLGSTRPRLACVQAALHYFNADYNVLTRMFAIEYAHWFESMLPGIEGSGVPLPLGGTSNHFDTVVLKELGAWDPYNVTEDADLGLRASVQGYRVDVLDSSTGEEACAAVSAWIPQRTRWIKGYMITAAVNLRHPIQFLRRVGPLGMVGMIGLILGTPLTFLAYPLVLGFTLITYVGVQFIGLDLPSWVVVSSLVTAVAGNGLMILVSGLVAAQRYNWRIGIFAVLNPLYWCLHSWAAWRALFQTIFSPHHWEKTPHGISEDYESTAHV
;
A
#
# COMPACT_ATOMS: atom_id res chain seq x y z
N MET A 1 13.50 17.84 20.12
CA MET A 1 13.91 17.33 21.45
C MET A 1 12.80 16.45 22.00
N PRO A 2 12.99 15.12 22.06
CA PRO A 2 12.24 14.26 22.95
C PRO A 2 13.22 13.46 23.82
N THR A 3 13.47 13.90 25.06
CA THR A 3 14.23 13.12 26.05
C THR A 3 13.66 13.39 27.43
N SER A 4 12.71 12.53 27.82
CA SER A 4 12.34 12.27 29.22
C SER A 4 11.64 10.91 29.40
N ALA A 5 11.11 10.30 28.34
CA ALA A 5 10.37 9.03 28.41
C ALA A 5 11.23 7.77 28.68
N SER A 6 12.53 7.78 28.35
CA SER A 6 13.36 6.56 28.46
C SER A 6 13.74 6.19 29.90
N THR A 7 13.81 7.16 30.82
CA THR A 7 14.21 6.93 32.21
C THR A 7 13.06 6.42 33.09
N GLU A 8 11.81 6.81 32.78
CA GLU A 8 10.64 6.35 33.55
C GLU A 8 10.22 4.92 33.20
N GLY A 9 10.35 4.52 31.92
CA GLY A 9 10.08 3.13 31.50
C GLY A 9 10.98 2.12 32.22
N SER A 10 12.28 2.41 32.31
CA SER A 10 13.27 1.56 32.98
C SER A 10 12.93 1.28 34.45
N ALA A 11 12.45 2.27 35.21
CA ALA A 11 12.11 2.09 36.62
C ALA A 11 10.80 1.29 36.81
N ALA A 12 9.80 1.52 35.97
CA ALA A 12 8.54 0.79 35.99
C ALA A 12 8.72 -0.69 35.56
N ASP A 13 9.58 -0.94 34.58
CA ASP A 13 9.92 -2.29 34.12
C ASP A 13 10.67 -3.09 35.19
N VAL A 14 11.55 -2.43 35.96
CA VAL A 14 12.21 -3.09 37.10
C VAL A 14 11.18 -3.41 38.20
N GLN A 15 10.24 -2.52 38.49
CA GLN A 15 9.20 -2.75 39.50
C GLN A 15 8.28 -3.93 39.15
N ILE A 16 7.80 -4.01 37.91
CA ILE A 16 6.94 -5.12 37.47
C ILE A 16 7.73 -6.44 37.46
N GLY A 17 8.97 -6.44 36.99
CA GLY A 17 9.81 -7.63 36.97
C GLY A 17 10.02 -8.23 38.36
N GLU A 18 10.39 -7.40 39.34
CA GLU A 18 10.57 -7.84 40.72
C GLU A 18 9.24 -8.29 41.35
N HIS A 19 8.12 -7.62 41.07
CA HIS A 19 6.79 -8.05 41.54
C HIS A 19 6.39 -9.42 40.98
N LEU A 20 6.65 -9.65 39.68
CA LEU A 20 6.38 -10.92 39.01
C LEU A 20 7.20 -12.08 39.59
N VAL A 21 8.46 -11.84 39.96
CA VAL A 21 9.30 -12.83 40.65
C VAL A 21 8.83 -13.05 42.07
N ALA A 22 8.51 -11.98 42.82
CA ALA A 22 8.04 -12.06 44.20
C ALA A 22 6.71 -12.83 44.33
N THR A 23 5.82 -12.68 43.33
CA THR A 23 4.53 -13.38 43.28
C THR A 23 4.62 -14.78 42.65
N GLY A 24 5.82 -15.22 42.26
CA GLY A 24 6.08 -16.56 41.71
C GLY A 24 5.48 -16.81 40.33
N ARG A 25 5.11 -15.74 39.61
CA ARG A 25 4.55 -15.81 38.25
C ARG A 25 5.62 -16.05 37.19
N VAL A 26 6.86 -15.64 37.47
CA VAL A 26 8.00 -15.75 36.57
C VAL A 26 9.26 -16.08 37.39
N THR A 27 10.18 -16.86 36.84
CA THR A 27 11.47 -17.14 37.47
C THR A 27 12.46 -15.99 37.27
N ARG A 28 13.48 -15.90 38.13
CA ARG A 28 14.55 -14.89 37.98
C ARG A 28 15.29 -15.03 36.65
N ALA A 29 15.52 -16.27 36.19
CA ALA A 29 16.21 -16.53 34.93
C ALA A 29 15.40 -16.07 33.71
N GLU A 30 14.08 -16.29 33.72
CA GLU A 30 13.17 -15.80 32.68
C GLU A 30 13.13 -14.26 32.67
N LEU A 31 13.06 -13.62 33.85
CA LEU A 31 13.12 -12.17 33.96
C LEU A 31 14.44 -11.60 33.43
N ASP A 32 15.58 -12.16 33.84
CA ASP A 32 16.90 -11.69 33.40
C ASP A 32 17.08 -11.86 31.88
N THR A 33 16.50 -12.91 31.29
CA THR A 33 16.46 -13.14 29.85
C THR A 33 15.62 -12.07 29.14
N ALA A 34 14.41 -11.80 29.65
CA ALA A 34 13.53 -10.77 29.09
C ALA A 34 14.12 -9.36 29.22
N LEU A 35 14.82 -9.04 30.32
CA LEU A 35 15.55 -7.79 30.50
C LEU A 35 16.77 -7.67 29.57
N ALA A 36 17.44 -8.78 29.23
CA ALA A 36 18.48 -8.78 28.21
C ALA A 36 17.89 -8.48 26.84
N GLN A 37 16.82 -9.18 26.44
CA GLN A 37 16.11 -8.94 25.18
C GLN A 37 15.57 -7.51 25.08
N GLN A 38 15.01 -6.97 26.17
CA GLN A 38 14.52 -5.60 26.22
C GLN A 38 15.64 -4.58 26.02
N ARG A 39 16.86 -4.83 26.53
CA ARG A 39 18.00 -3.93 26.32
C ARG A 39 18.46 -3.93 24.88
N ASP A 40 18.43 -5.09 24.24
CA ASP A 40 18.89 -5.26 22.85
C ASP A 40 17.83 -4.74 21.85
N GLU A 41 16.57 -5.11 22.05
CA GLU A 41 15.46 -4.81 21.13
C GLU A 41 14.66 -3.55 21.48
N GLY A 42 14.72 -3.10 22.73
CA GLY A 42 13.76 -2.16 23.31
C GLY A 42 12.40 -2.81 23.61
N GLY A 43 11.35 -1.97 23.62
CA GLY A 43 9.98 -2.39 23.92
C GLY A 43 9.68 -2.49 25.41
N GLN A 44 8.45 -2.92 25.76
CA GLN A 44 8.00 -3.10 27.14
C GLN A 44 8.41 -4.48 27.67
N LEU A 45 8.82 -4.57 28.95
CA LEU A 45 9.25 -5.84 29.55
C LEU A 45 8.14 -6.89 29.52
N GLY A 46 6.89 -6.49 29.80
CA GLY A 46 5.74 -7.39 29.75
C GLY A 46 5.58 -8.06 28.39
N GLN A 47 5.84 -7.34 27.29
CA GLN A 47 5.75 -7.90 25.94
C GLN A 47 6.86 -8.92 25.67
N GLN A 48 8.08 -8.69 26.16
CA GLN A 48 9.17 -9.67 26.05
C GLN A 48 8.87 -10.96 26.83
N LEU A 49 8.24 -10.83 28.00
CA LEU A 49 7.77 -11.98 28.79
C LEU A 49 6.66 -12.78 28.08
N LEU A 50 5.72 -12.10 27.39
CA LEU A 50 4.71 -12.76 26.57
C LEU A 50 5.33 -13.48 25.36
N LEU A 51 6.25 -12.82 24.65
CA LEU A 51 6.88 -13.36 23.45
C LEU A 51 7.77 -14.59 23.74
N SER A 52 8.41 -14.62 24.90
CA SER A 52 9.20 -15.77 25.36
C SER A 52 8.36 -16.93 25.89
N GLY A 53 7.06 -16.72 26.11
CA GLY A 53 6.15 -17.69 26.73
C GLY A 53 6.37 -17.87 28.23
N ALA A 54 7.15 -16.99 28.87
CA ALA A 54 7.43 -17.03 30.30
C ALA A 54 6.23 -16.61 31.16
N LEU A 55 5.30 -15.85 30.58
CA LEU A 55 4.12 -15.35 31.26
C LEU A 55 2.93 -15.35 30.29
N ASP A 56 1.75 -15.70 30.78
CA ASP A 56 0.53 -15.53 30.00
C ASP A 56 -0.07 -14.11 30.17
N ARG A 57 -0.93 -13.71 29.24
CA ARG A 57 -1.50 -12.37 29.21
C ARG A 57 -2.34 -12.05 30.46
N ARG A 58 -3.14 -13.00 30.95
CA ARG A 58 -4.00 -12.75 32.11
C ARG A 58 -3.15 -12.57 33.37
N ALA A 59 -2.17 -13.43 33.56
CA ALA A 59 -1.22 -13.35 34.66
C ALA A 59 -0.42 -12.05 34.67
N LEU A 60 -0.04 -11.52 33.49
CA LEU A 60 0.60 -10.21 33.37
C LEU A 60 -0.32 -9.08 33.85
N TYR A 61 -1.57 -9.03 33.38
CA TYR A 61 -2.48 -7.94 33.73
C TYR A 61 -3.02 -8.04 35.16
N ASP A 62 -3.14 -9.24 35.73
CA ASP A 62 -3.45 -9.42 37.16
C ASP A 62 -2.29 -8.89 38.03
N ALA A 63 -1.04 -9.15 37.63
CA ALA A 63 0.14 -8.59 38.32
C ALA A 63 0.22 -7.06 38.18
N LEU A 64 -0.16 -6.51 37.01
CA LEU A 64 -0.26 -5.07 36.81
C LEU A 64 -1.37 -4.44 37.67
N ALA A 65 -2.52 -5.10 37.81
CA ALA A 65 -3.61 -4.64 38.66
C ALA A 65 -3.15 -4.51 40.11
N GLU A 66 -2.45 -5.53 40.63
CA GLU A 66 -1.83 -5.52 41.96
C GLU A 66 -0.82 -4.37 42.12
N LEU A 67 0.07 -4.19 41.14
CA LEU A 67 1.10 -3.15 41.17
C LEU A 67 0.53 -1.73 41.08
N TRP A 68 -0.55 -1.54 40.32
CA TRP A 68 -1.22 -0.24 40.17
C TRP A 68 -2.25 0.03 41.26
N GLU A 69 -2.43 -0.89 42.21
CA GLU A 69 -3.46 -0.82 43.26
C GLU A 69 -4.89 -0.66 42.68
N THR A 70 -5.14 -1.33 41.54
CA THR A 70 -6.43 -1.30 40.84
C THR A 70 -7.09 -2.69 40.84
N ARG A 71 -8.39 -2.72 40.56
CA ARG A 71 -9.12 -3.98 40.31
C ARG A 71 -8.88 -4.44 38.88
N SER A 72 -8.82 -5.74 38.62
CA SER A 72 -8.86 -6.26 37.24
C SER A 72 -10.31 -6.42 36.75
N ARG A 73 -10.55 -6.15 35.46
CA ARG A 73 -11.86 -6.34 34.80
C ARG A 73 -11.68 -7.10 33.49
N ASP A 74 -12.46 -8.17 33.33
CA ASP A 74 -12.59 -8.91 32.07
C ASP A 74 -13.70 -8.26 31.23
N LEU A 75 -13.32 -7.47 30.21
CA LEU A 75 -14.28 -6.73 29.38
C LEU A 75 -15.04 -7.64 28.39
N ILE A 76 -14.66 -8.91 28.26
CA ILE A 76 -15.43 -9.89 27.49
C ILE A 76 -16.60 -10.40 28.33
N ALA A 77 -16.35 -10.68 29.62
CA ALA A 77 -17.37 -11.13 30.55
C ALA A 77 -18.30 -9.99 30.99
N ASP A 78 -17.75 -8.79 31.18
CA ASP A 78 -18.45 -7.59 31.65
C ASP A 78 -18.11 -6.37 30.77
N PRO A 79 -18.79 -6.23 29.61
CA PRO A 79 -18.44 -5.24 28.60
C PRO A 79 -18.83 -3.80 29.00
N PRO A 80 -18.09 -2.79 28.53
CA PRO A 80 -18.44 -1.37 28.69
C PRO A 80 -19.84 -1.00 28.20
N ASP A 81 -20.44 0.02 28.82
CA ASP A 81 -21.63 0.70 28.29
C ASP A 81 -21.29 1.36 26.94
N PRO A 82 -21.92 0.94 25.83
CA PRO A 82 -21.65 1.49 24.51
C PRO A 82 -21.88 3.00 24.40
N THR A 83 -22.78 3.57 25.23
CA THR A 83 -23.10 5.00 25.23
C THR A 83 -22.01 5.86 25.88
N VAL A 84 -21.17 5.26 26.73
CA VAL A 84 -20.01 5.89 27.37
C VAL A 84 -18.76 5.61 26.54
N ALA A 85 -18.52 4.34 26.21
CA ALA A 85 -17.39 3.89 25.37
C ALA A 85 -17.39 4.55 23.98
N GLY A 86 -18.57 4.74 23.38
CA GLY A 86 -18.74 5.41 22.09
C GLY A 86 -18.50 6.92 22.12
N ARG A 87 -18.16 7.54 23.25
CA ARG A 87 -17.78 8.96 23.33
C ARG A 87 -16.32 9.21 22.97
N ILE A 88 -15.50 8.16 22.88
CA ILE A 88 -14.12 8.31 22.39
C ILE A 88 -14.13 8.80 20.93
N GLU A 89 -13.25 9.76 20.65
CA GLU A 89 -12.97 10.23 19.30
C GLU A 89 -12.06 9.24 18.56
N LEU A 90 -12.38 8.97 17.29
CA LEU A 90 -11.75 7.88 16.53
C LEU A 90 -10.26 8.08 16.27
N HIS A 91 -9.81 9.34 16.20
CA HIS A 91 -8.41 9.66 15.91
C HIS A 91 -7.47 9.21 17.05
N ASP A 92 -8.00 8.96 18.24
CA ASP A 92 -7.25 8.57 19.42
C ASP A 92 -7.32 7.06 19.74
N ILE A 93 -8.19 6.28 19.06
CA ILE A 93 -8.46 4.87 19.40
C ILE A 93 -7.17 4.02 19.48
N SER A 94 -6.21 4.24 18.59
CA SER A 94 -4.96 3.46 18.57
C SER A 94 -3.96 3.83 19.68
N SER A 95 -4.05 5.03 20.26
CA SER A 95 -3.04 5.57 21.19
C SER A 95 -3.43 5.49 22.66
N LEU A 96 -4.74 5.44 22.96
CA LEU A 96 -5.23 5.58 24.34
C LEU A 96 -4.85 4.39 25.22
N GLY A 97 -4.98 3.15 24.72
CA GLY A 97 -4.73 1.97 25.55
C GLY A 97 -5.69 1.81 26.73
N TRP A 98 -6.81 2.56 26.73
CA TRP A 98 -7.90 2.51 27.70
C TRP A 98 -9.26 2.72 27.01
N VAL A 99 -10.34 2.35 27.70
CA VAL A 99 -11.73 2.51 27.27
C VAL A 99 -12.62 2.85 28.48
N PRO A 100 -13.50 3.86 28.41
CA PRO A 100 -14.39 4.17 29.50
C PRO A 100 -15.52 3.14 29.52
N CYS A 101 -15.85 2.67 30.71
CA CYS A 101 -16.77 1.56 30.93
C CYS A 101 -18.17 2.05 31.25
N GLU A 102 -18.36 2.71 32.40
CA GLU A 102 -19.65 3.26 32.80
C GLU A 102 -19.47 4.55 33.62
N LEU A 103 -20.54 5.34 33.67
CA LEU A 103 -20.67 6.49 34.57
C LEU A 103 -21.62 6.08 35.71
N GLU A 104 -21.09 5.99 36.92
CA GLU A 104 -21.85 5.62 38.11
C GLU A 104 -22.81 6.75 38.53
N ALA A 105 -23.78 6.40 39.38
CA ALA A 105 -24.82 7.33 39.84
C ALA A 105 -24.27 8.50 40.69
N ASP A 106 -23.09 8.34 41.28
CA ASP A 106 -22.39 9.36 42.06
C ASP A 106 -21.50 10.28 41.20
N GLY A 107 -21.39 10.00 39.89
CA GLY A 107 -20.56 10.74 38.95
C GLY A 107 -19.18 10.13 38.69
N THR A 108 -18.84 9.00 39.31
CA THR A 108 -17.57 8.30 39.06
C THR A 108 -17.56 7.66 37.68
N LEU A 109 -16.53 7.96 36.89
CA LEU A 109 -16.28 7.30 35.60
C LEU A 109 -15.34 6.12 35.81
N VAL A 110 -15.80 4.91 35.52
CA VAL A 110 -14.96 3.70 35.52
C VAL A 110 -14.26 3.60 34.18
N VAL A 111 -12.94 3.44 34.18
CA VAL A 111 -12.10 3.35 32.97
C VAL A 111 -11.24 2.10 33.01
N ALA A 112 -11.39 1.23 32.02
CA ALA A 112 -10.52 0.09 31.86
C ALA A 112 -9.26 0.48 31.09
N THR A 113 -8.09 0.14 31.62
CA THR A 113 -6.80 0.51 31.04
C THR A 113 -5.85 -0.67 30.93
N SER A 114 -5.09 -0.67 29.83
CA SER A 114 -3.96 -1.58 29.59
C SER A 114 -2.61 -0.89 29.78
N VAL A 115 -2.62 0.40 30.10
CA VAL A 115 -1.45 1.23 30.40
C VAL A 115 -1.55 1.78 31.83
N ARG A 116 -0.41 2.14 32.41
CA ARG A 116 -0.35 2.67 33.78
C ARG A 116 -1.19 3.95 33.90
N PRO A 117 -2.07 4.08 34.92
CA PRO A 117 -2.76 5.34 35.23
C PRO A 117 -1.77 6.39 35.74
N THR A 118 -1.23 7.21 34.84
CA THR A 118 -0.39 8.36 35.24
C THR A 118 -1.27 9.58 35.54
N PRO A 119 -0.77 10.58 36.30
CA PRO A 119 -1.50 11.83 36.53
C PRO A 119 -1.98 12.49 35.24
N GLU A 120 -1.15 12.47 34.19
CA GLU A 120 -1.48 13.04 32.89
C GLU A 120 -2.63 12.29 32.22
N LEU A 121 -2.64 10.95 32.31
CA LEU A 121 -3.74 10.15 31.78
C LEU A 121 -5.04 10.40 32.55
N ILE A 122 -4.96 10.51 33.88
CA ILE A 122 -6.12 10.82 34.72
C ILE A 122 -6.70 12.18 34.31
N ASP A 123 -5.87 13.20 34.14
CA ASP A 123 -6.31 14.54 33.76
C ASP A 123 -6.89 14.59 32.34
N ASP A 124 -6.29 13.87 31.37
CA ASP A 124 -6.82 13.73 30.00
C ASP A 124 -8.22 13.09 30.00
N VAL A 125 -8.41 12.02 30.78
CA VAL A 125 -9.73 11.38 30.94
C VAL A 125 -10.74 12.34 31.57
N ARG A 126 -10.36 13.06 32.62
CA ARG A 126 -11.23 14.04 33.28
C ARG A 126 -11.66 15.15 32.34
N GLU A 127 -10.73 15.71 31.55
CA GLU A 127 -11.00 16.77 30.59
C GLU A 127 -11.95 16.29 29.49
N ARG A 128 -11.70 15.10 28.93
CA ARG A 128 -12.52 14.53 27.84
C ARG A 128 -13.95 14.22 28.25
N PHE A 129 -14.15 13.72 29.49
CA PHE A 129 -15.46 13.26 29.96
C PHE A 129 -16.17 14.26 30.87
N GLY A 130 -15.50 15.36 31.26
CA GLY A 130 -16.06 16.38 32.14
C GLY A 130 -16.41 15.84 33.52
N THR A 131 -15.58 14.95 34.07
CA THR A 131 -15.78 14.34 35.39
C THR A 131 -14.58 14.63 36.29
N ASP A 132 -14.82 14.83 37.59
CA ASP A 132 -13.76 14.99 38.59
C ASP A 132 -13.34 13.64 39.20
N GLN A 133 -14.22 12.63 39.14
CA GLN A 133 -14.02 11.32 39.75
C GLN A 133 -13.82 10.25 38.67
N VAL A 134 -12.65 9.63 38.68
CA VAL A 134 -12.26 8.57 37.73
C VAL A 134 -11.70 7.39 38.53
N GLU A 135 -12.24 6.20 38.31
CA GLU A 135 -11.69 4.96 38.82
C GLU A 135 -11.08 4.17 37.66
N PHE A 136 -9.80 3.78 37.79
CA PHE A 136 -9.15 2.92 36.82
C PHE A 136 -9.22 1.45 37.23
N VAL A 137 -9.56 0.59 36.28
CA VAL A 137 -9.48 -0.87 36.39
C VAL A 137 -8.52 -1.42 35.35
N ALA A 138 -7.63 -2.33 35.74
CA ALA A 138 -6.69 -2.95 34.82
C ALA A 138 -7.43 -3.96 33.93
N SER A 139 -7.16 -3.93 32.63
CA SER A 139 -7.66 -4.92 31.68
C SER A 139 -6.62 -5.20 30.59
N THR A 140 -6.77 -6.32 29.90
CA THR A 140 -5.79 -6.68 28.87
C THR A 140 -5.87 -5.73 27.68
N HIS A 141 -4.75 -5.48 27.00
CA HIS A 141 -4.75 -4.64 25.80
C HIS A 141 -5.69 -5.17 24.70
N TRP A 142 -5.92 -6.49 24.66
CA TRP A 142 -6.85 -7.11 23.72
C TRP A 142 -8.31 -6.85 24.08
N ASP A 143 -8.64 -6.90 25.37
CA ASP A 143 -9.99 -6.64 25.86
C ASP A 143 -10.34 -5.17 25.67
N VAL A 144 -9.42 -4.26 25.98
CA VAL A 144 -9.56 -2.82 25.71
C VAL A 144 -9.75 -2.57 24.21
N PHE A 145 -8.92 -3.19 23.37
CA PHE A 145 -9.03 -3.11 21.92
C PHE A 145 -10.40 -3.59 21.41
N ARG A 146 -10.83 -4.78 21.82
CA ARG A 146 -12.14 -5.37 21.45
C ARG A 146 -13.31 -4.50 21.90
N ALA A 147 -13.29 -4.06 23.15
CA ALA A 147 -14.35 -3.21 23.69
C ALA A 147 -14.42 -1.87 22.95
N THR A 148 -13.27 -1.31 22.58
CA THR A 148 -13.19 -0.07 21.80
C THR A 148 -13.73 -0.26 20.39
N GLU A 149 -13.36 -1.35 19.72
CA GLU A 149 -13.87 -1.76 18.41
C GLU A 149 -15.40 -1.91 18.44
N ASP A 150 -15.93 -2.67 19.40
CA ASP A 150 -17.36 -2.94 19.50
C ASP A 150 -18.17 -1.68 19.82
N ALA A 151 -17.69 -0.82 20.73
CA ALA A 151 -18.35 0.43 21.08
C ALA A 151 -18.35 1.46 19.95
N ASN A 152 -17.33 1.44 19.08
CA ASN A 152 -17.16 2.42 18.00
C ASN A 152 -17.43 1.84 16.61
N ARG A 153 -18.01 0.64 16.51
CA ARG A 153 -18.18 -0.10 15.26
C ARG A 153 -18.80 0.74 14.13
N GLY A 154 -19.89 1.44 14.41
CA GLY A 154 -20.58 2.27 13.39
C GLY A 154 -19.74 3.46 12.92
N LYS A 155 -19.01 4.10 13.84
CA LYS A 155 -18.10 5.20 13.50
C LYS A 155 -16.91 4.69 12.67
N LEU A 156 -16.36 3.52 13.01
CA LEU A 156 -15.27 2.89 12.26
C LEU A 156 -15.70 2.46 10.85
N GLN A 157 -16.93 1.96 10.69
CA GLN A 157 -17.50 1.69 9.37
C GLN A 157 -17.58 2.96 8.52
N TYR A 158 -18.06 4.07 9.09
CA TYR A 158 -18.10 5.36 8.41
C TYR A 158 -16.70 5.83 7.95
N LEU A 159 -15.69 5.73 8.82
CA LEU A 159 -14.30 6.05 8.45
C LEU A 159 -13.80 5.18 7.30
N ALA A 160 -14.11 3.89 7.35
CA ALA A 160 -13.64 2.93 6.36
C ALA A 160 -14.32 3.08 4.99
N GLU A 161 -15.58 3.54 4.97
CA GLU A 161 -16.45 3.53 3.78
C GLU A 161 -16.67 4.93 3.19
N ASP A 162 -16.95 5.93 4.01
CA ASP A 162 -17.62 7.16 3.55
C ASP A 162 -16.81 8.43 3.77
N GLU A 163 -15.94 8.47 4.78
CA GLU A 163 -15.27 9.70 5.24
C GLU A 163 -14.59 10.47 4.09
N LEU A 164 -13.73 9.81 3.32
CA LEU A 164 -13.03 10.45 2.20
C LEU A 164 -14.01 11.01 1.16
N ALA A 165 -15.06 10.26 0.85
CA ALA A 165 -16.02 10.63 -0.17
C ALA A 165 -16.92 11.80 0.25
N GLU A 166 -17.20 11.94 1.55
CA GLU A 166 -18.01 13.02 2.10
C GLU A 166 -17.19 14.27 2.39
N GLN A 167 -16.00 14.13 2.98
CA GLN A 167 -15.14 15.27 3.32
C GLN A 167 -14.40 15.81 2.09
N SER A 168 -14.05 14.95 1.14
CA SER A 168 -13.25 15.28 -0.05
C SER A 168 -13.78 14.59 -1.32
N PRO A 169 -15.03 14.87 -1.74
CA PRO A 169 -15.68 14.19 -2.87
C PRO A 169 -14.89 14.31 -4.18
N GLN A 170 -14.12 15.38 -4.37
CA GLN A 170 -13.25 15.59 -5.51
C GLN A 170 -12.11 14.57 -5.61
N HIS A 171 -11.70 13.96 -4.49
CA HIS A 171 -10.62 12.98 -4.39
C HIS A 171 -11.11 11.53 -4.30
N SER A 172 -12.43 11.30 -4.22
CA SER A 172 -13.01 9.95 -4.25
C SER A 172 -13.63 9.61 -5.61
N ALA A 173 -13.55 8.33 -5.96
CA ALA A 173 -14.23 7.70 -7.08
C ALA A 173 -15.73 7.54 -6.84
N ARG A 174 -16.24 7.62 -5.60
CA ARG A 174 -17.67 7.39 -5.26
C ARG A 174 -18.66 8.18 -6.12
N PRO A 175 -18.46 9.48 -6.42
CA PRO A 175 -19.39 10.23 -7.28
C PRO A 175 -19.39 9.78 -8.75
N GLY A 176 -18.42 8.95 -9.15
CA GLY A 176 -18.24 8.47 -10.52
C GLY A 176 -17.72 9.53 -11.48
N LEU A 177 -18.04 9.33 -12.77
CA LEU A 177 -17.69 10.22 -13.87
C LEU A 177 -18.59 11.46 -13.89
N THR A 178 -18.00 12.64 -14.14
CA THR A 178 -18.79 13.85 -14.39
C THR A 178 -19.55 13.77 -15.72
N ARG A 179 -20.62 14.56 -15.87
CA ARG A 179 -21.39 14.63 -17.12
C ARG A 179 -20.51 14.97 -18.33
N ILE A 180 -19.53 15.86 -18.17
CA ILE A 180 -18.60 16.22 -19.25
C ILE A 180 -17.71 15.03 -19.61
N GLN A 181 -17.15 14.33 -18.61
CA GLN A 181 -16.33 13.15 -18.83
C GLN A 181 -17.10 12.01 -19.52
N LEU A 182 -18.41 11.89 -19.27
CA LEU A 182 -19.26 10.90 -19.92
C LEU A 182 -19.68 11.29 -21.33
N TYR A 183 -20.22 12.50 -21.51
CA TYR A 183 -20.83 12.91 -22.78
C TYR A 183 -19.84 13.51 -23.79
N ALA A 184 -18.77 14.19 -23.35
CA ALA A 184 -17.84 14.80 -24.29
C ALA A 184 -17.14 13.77 -25.20
N PRO A 185 -16.65 12.61 -24.71
CA PRO A 185 -16.10 11.58 -25.58
C PRO A 185 -17.13 11.04 -26.58
N LEU A 186 -18.38 10.88 -26.18
CA LEU A 186 -19.47 10.41 -27.07
C LEU A 186 -19.78 11.42 -28.18
N VAL A 187 -19.85 12.71 -27.84
CA VAL A 187 -20.07 13.79 -28.81
C VAL A 187 -18.89 13.88 -29.78
N LEU A 188 -17.65 13.83 -29.28
CA LEU A 188 -16.44 13.83 -30.11
C LEU A 188 -16.39 12.60 -31.04
N LEU A 189 -16.75 11.43 -30.53
CA LEU A 189 -16.83 10.20 -31.33
C LEU A 189 -17.90 10.31 -32.41
N ALA A 190 -19.10 10.78 -32.08
CA ALA A 190 -20.19 10.95 -33.04
C ALA A 190 -19.83 11.98 -34.13
N ALA A 191 -19.21 13.11 -33.74
CA ALA A 191 -18.72 14.12 -34.68
C ALA A 191 -17.61 13.55 -35.58
N PHE A 192 -16.69 12.77 -35.02
CA PHE A 192 -15.64 12.11 -35.79
C PHE A 192 -16.22 11.06 -36.76
N ILE A 193 -17.19 10.26 -36.35
CA ILE A 193 -17.87 9.29 -37.22
C ILE A 193 -18.58 10.02 -38.36
N ALA A 194 -19.32 11.09 -38.08
CA ALA A 194 -19.97 11.90 -39.11
C ALA A 194 -18.93 12.47 -40.10
N PHE A 195 -17.81 13.00 -39.60
CA PHE A 195 -16.70 13.45 -40.44
C PHE A 195 -16.09 12.32 -41.27
N ALA A 196 -15.85 11.15 -40.70
CA ALA A 196 -15.28 10.00 -41.40
C ALA A 196 -16.26 9.38 -42.42
N VAL A 197 -17.57 9.54 -42.25
CA VAL A 197 -18.56 9.14 -43.26
C VAL A 197 -18.58 10.14 -44.42
N LEU A 198 -18.52 11.44 -44.13
CA LEU A 198 -18.53 12.49 -45.15
C LEU A 198 -17.20 12.57 -45.94
N GLU A 199 -16.08 12.36 -45.26
CA GLU A 199 -14.73 12.49 -45.80
C GLU A 199 -13.87 11.26 -45.40
N PRO A 200 -14.13 10.05 -45.93
CA PRO A 200 -13.52 8.81 -45.45
C PRO A 200 -12.00 8.81 -45.46
N ARG A 201 -11.39 9.36 -46.51
CA ARG A 201 -9.93 9.45 -46.63
C ARG A 201 -9.33 10.35 -45.54
N LYS A 202 -9.90 11.54 -45.33
CA LYS A 202 -9.39 12.49 -44.32
C LYS A 202 -9.68 11.98 -42.91
N GLY A 203 -10.87 11.41 -42.67
CA GLY A 203 -11.23 10.73 -41.43
C GLY A 203 -10.23 9.65 -41.06
N PHE A 204 -9.87 8.79 -42.01
CA PHE A 204 -8.86 7.75 -41.82
C PHE A 204 -7.48 8.32 -41.47
N VAL A 205 -7.01 9.35 -42.20
CA VAL A 205 -5.73 10.03 -41.90
C VAL A 205 -5.73 10.65 -40.50
N VAL A 206 -6.82 11.29 -40.09
CA VAL A 206 -6.96 11.90 -38.76
C VAL A 206 -6.91 10.83 -37.66
N LEU A 207 -7.68 9.75 -37.79
CA LEU A 207 -7.69 8.65 -36.81
C LEU A 207 -6.30 8.06 -36.62
N LEU A 208 -5.64 7.77 -37.73
CA LEU A 208 -4.32 7.17 -37.75
C LEU A 208 -3.26 8.10 -37.16
N SER A 209 -3.29 9.37 -37.52
CA SER A 209 -2.37 10.37 -36.96
C SER A 209 -2.57 10.52 -35.46
N ALA A 210 -3.83 10.56 -35.00
CA ALA A 210 -4.15 10.64 -33.57
C ALA A 210 -3.65 9.40 -32.82
N THR A 211 -3.86 8.21 -33.37
CA THR A 211 -3.39 6.96 -32.77
C THR A 211 -1.86 6.90 -32.73
N ASN A 212 -1.17 7.30 -33.80
CA ASN A 212 0.29 7.37 -33.81
C ASN A 212 0.84 8.32 -32.76
N VAL A 213 0.21 9.49 -32.57
CA VAL A 213 0.61 10.44 -31.53
C VAL A 213 0.46 9.81 -30.14
N VAL A 214 -0.66 9.15 -29.85
CA VAL A 214 -0.87 8.45 -28.56
C VAL A 214 0.20 7.39 -28.32
N PHE A 215 0.47 6.54 -29.31
CA PHE A 215 1.48 5.49 -29.21
C PHE A 215 2.90 6.06 -29.04
N LEU A 216 3.25 7.05 -29.87
CA LEU A 216 4.57 7.69 -29.81
C LEU A 216 4.80 8.33 -28.45
N LEU A 217 3.84 9.09 -27.93
CA LEU A 217 3.96 9.72 -26.61
C LEU A 217 4.11 8.67 -25.49
N SER A 218 3.33 7.58 -25.55
CA SER A 218 3.44 6.49 -24.55
C SER A 218 4.81 5.80 -24.61
N ILE A 219 5.29 5.48 -25.82
CA ILE A 219 6.60 4.83 -26.03
C ILE A 219 7.73 5.75 -25.57
N LEU A 220 7.72 7.02 -25.98
CA LEU A 220 8.73 7.99 -25.57
C LEU A 220 8.75 8.17 -24.05
N PHE A 221 7.58 8.20 -23.41
CA PHE A 221 7.49 8.28 -21.96
C PHE A 221 8.09 7.04 -21.28
N LYS A 222 7.67 5.83 -21.66
CA LYS A 222 8.12 4.57 -21.03
C LYS A 222 9.61 4.31 -21.26
N VAL A 223 10.08 4.48 -22.49
CA VAL A 223 11.49 4.32 -22.84
C VAL A 223 12.34 5.42 -22.21
N GLY A 224 11.89 6.67 -22.27
CA GLY A 224 12.61 7.80 -21.66
C GLY A 224 12.81 7.63 -20.17
N SER A 225 11.76 7.20 -19.45
CA SER A 225 11.84 6.85 -18.03
C SER A 225 12.85 5.71 -17.81
N SER A 226 12.77 4.65 -18.61
CA SER A 226 13.68 3.49 -18.50
C SER A 226 15.15 3.85 -18.71
N ILE A 227 15.45 4.71 -19.69
CA ILE A 227 16.82 5.20 -19.96
C ILE A 227 17.33 6.09 -18.82
N ARG A 228 16.44 6.81 -18.15
CA ARG A 228 16.79 7.67 -17.02
C ARG A 228 17.08 6.88 -15.73
N SER A 229 16.57 5.66 -15.57
CA SER A 229 16.74 4.86 -14.35
C SER A 229 18.21 4.71 -13.89
N PRO A 230 19.17 4.31 -14.74
CA PRO A 230 20.59 4.25 -14.34
C PRO A 230 21.16 5.59 -13.86
N ILE A 231 20.72 6.70 -14.45
CA ILE A 231 21.15 8.05 -14.07
C ILE A 231 20.61 8.40 -12.68
N VAL A 232 19.35 8.07 -12.40
CA VAL A 232 18.72 8.30 -11.08
C VAL A 232 19.40 7.46 -10.01
N ARG A 233 19.67 6.18 -10.29
CA ARG A 233 20.41 5.29 -9.38
C ARG A 233 21.79 5.87 -9.05
N ALA A 234 22.52 6.37 -10.05
CA ALA A 234 23.82 7.02 -9.83
C ALA A 234 23.72 8.31 -9.00
N HIS A 235 22.67 9.12 -9.19
CA HIS A 235 22.43 10.31 -8.37
C HIS A 235 22.07 9.98 -6.92
N ARG A 236 21.27 8.93 -6.70
CA ARG A 236 20.93 8.43 -5.36
C ARG A 236 22.20 8.02 -4.60
N GLU A 237 23.09 7.30 -5.27
CA GLU A 237 24.36 6.89 -4.66
C GLU A 237 25.26 8.08 -4.30
N ARG A 238 25.37 9.08 -5.18
CA ARG A 238 26.11 10.32 -4.87
C ARG A 238 25.53 11.06 -3.66
N ARG A 239 24.20 11.10 -3.53
CA ARG A 239 23.54 11.72 -2.37
C ARG A 239 23.82 10.96 -1.09
N ARG A 240 23.76 9.63 -1.14
CA ARG A 240 24.12 8.76 -0.01
C ARG A 240 25.55 9.04 0.45
N LEU A 241 26.50 9.14 -0.47
CA LEU A 241 27.88 9.49 -0.14
C LEU A 241 28.01 10.90 0.49
N ALA A 242 27.27 11.89 -0.01
CA ALA A 242 27.27 13.24 0.55
C ALA A 242 26.64 13.30 1.96
N GLU A 243 25.58 12.52 2.20
CA GLU A 243 24.99 12.33 3.53
C GLU A 243 26.04 11.76 4.49
N MET A 244 26.75 10.71 4.08
CA MET A 244 27.77 10.06 4.90
C MET A 244 28.92 11.02 5.25
N GLU A 245 29.36 11.85 4.30
CA GLU A 245 30.37 12.88 4.55
C GLU A 245 29.88 13.92 5.57
N GLU A 246 28.63 14.39 5.46
CA GLU A 246 28.09 15.36 6.43
C GLU A 246 27.90 14.74 7.82
N ARG A 247 27.51 13.46 7.90
CA ARG A 247 27.42 12.75 9.18
C ARG A 247 28.80 12.65 9.84
N ASP A 248 29.83 12.32 9.07
CA ASP A 248 31.21 12.28 9.56
C ASP A 248 31.67 13.65 10.07
N ARG A 249 31.42 14.73 9.33
CA ARG A 249 31.70 16.11 9.78
C ARG A 249 31.02 16.46 11.11
N ARG A 250 29.83 15.90 11.36
CA ARG A 250 29.05 16.13 12.58
C ARG A 250 29.36 15.14 13.70
N GLY A 251 30.29 14.21 13.49
CA GLY A 251 30.61 13.15 14.44
C GLY A 251 29.44 12.17 14.67
N LEU A 252 28.51 12.08 13.72
CA LEU A 252 27.38 11.16 13.76
C LEU A 252 27.80 9.80 13.18
N PRO A 253 27.26 8.68 13.71
CA PRO A 253 27.60 7.36 13.19
C PRO A 253 27.15 7.23 11.73
N PRO A 254 27.96 6.64 10.85
CA PRO A 254 27.59 6.48 9.45
C PRO A 254 26.52 5.39 9.27
N VAL A 255 25.55 5.63 8.36
CA VAL A 255 24.47 4.67 8.05
C VAL A 255 24.88 3.87 6.81
N TRP A 256 25.73 2.86 7.00
CA TRP A 256 26.19 1.99 5.92
C TRP A 256 25.16 0.92 5.55
N GLU A 257 24.31 0.51 6.49
CA GLU A 257 23.28 -0.50 6.32
C GLU A 257 22.02 -0.13 7.14
N PRO A 258 20.83 -0.63 6.79
CA PRO A 258 19.61 -0.46 7.58
C PRO A 258 19.64 -1.21 8.93
N HIS A 259 20.81 -1.41 9.52
CA HIS A 259 21.00 -2.03 10.84
C HIS A 259 21.26 -0.93 11.88
N GLY A 260 20.26 -0.08 12.10
CA GLY A 260 20.19 0.69 13.35
C GLY A 260 20.04 -0.27 14.54
N SER A 261 20.38 0.21 15.75
CA SER A 261 20.11 -0.56 16.97
C SER A 261 18.62 -0.94 17.01
N ASP A 262 18.33 -2.20 17.33
CA ASP A 262 16.95 -2.67 17.42
C ASP A 262 16.16 -1.84 18.43
N ALA A 263 16.81 -1.40 19.51
CA ALA A 263 16.28 -0.48 20.51
C ALA A 263 15.79 0.87 19.94
N ASP A 264 16.37 1.37 18.85
CA ASP A 264 16.02 2.67 18.25
C ASP A 264 14.91 2.56 17.21
N LEU A 265 14.59 1.35 16.73
CA LEU A 265 13.54 1.15 15.75
C LEU A 265 12.16 1.57 16.29
N PRO A 266 11.28 2.18 15.47
CA PRO A 266 9.92 2.51 15.90
C PRO A 266 9.01 1.27 15.92
N VAL A 267 7.82 1.40 16.50
CA VAL A 267 6.75 0.43 16.24
C VAL A 267 6.36 0.50 14.76
N TYR A 268 6.14 -0.66 14.13
CA TYR A 268 5.79 -0.78 12.71
C TYR A 268 4.49 -1.57 12.56
N THR A 269 3.48 -0.99 11.91
CA THR A 269 2.21 -1.67 11.64
C THR A 269 2.25 -2.42 10.32
N ILE A 270 1.77 -3.66 10.29
CA ILE A 270 1.56 -4.44 9.06
C ILE A 270 0.07 -4.73 8.93
N LEU A 271 -0.56 -4.26 7.87
CA LEU A 271 -1.95 -4.56 7.54
C LEU A 271 -2.00 -5.67 6.48
N ILE A 272 -2.76 -6.74 6.75
CA ILE A 272 -2.86 -7.90 5.86
C ILE A 272 -4.32 -8.23 5.62
N PRO A 273 -4.93 -7.71 4.55
CA PRO A 273 -6.27 -8.09 4.13
C PRO A 273 -6.27 -9.53 3.60
N ALA A 274 -7.10 -10.38 4.21
CA ALA A 274 -7.30 -11.77 3.83
C ALA A 274 -8.80 -12.04 3.64
N PHE A 275 -9.20 -12.36 2.42
CA PHE A 275 -10.61 -12.64 2.09
C PHE A 275 -10.70 -13.83 1.14
N ARG A 276 -11.32 -14.94 1.54
CA ARG A 276 -11.38 -16.22 0.81
C ARG A 276 -9.99 -16.80 0.54
N GLU A 277 -9.16 -16.85 1.58
CA GLU A 277 -7.73 -17.19 1.54
C GLU A 277 -7.34 -18.12 2.70
N SER A 278 -8.28 -18.96 3.14
CA SER A 278 -8.11 -19.93 4.22
C SER A 278 -6.87 -20.83 4.04
N ASN A 279 -6.51 -21.16 2.79
CA ASN A 279 -5.34 -21.97 2.44
C ASN A 279 -3.99 -21.26 2.63
N ILE A 280 -3.94 -19.93 2.57
CA ILE A 280 -2.70 -19.15 2.60
C ILE A 280 -2.28 -18.79 4.04
N ILE A 281 -3.23 -18.77 4.98
CA ILE A 281 -3.01 -18.35 6.37
C ILE A 281 -1.77 -18.98 7.05
N PRO A 282 -1.48 -20.30 6.96
CA PRO A 282 -0.27 -20.85 7.59
C PRO A 282 1.03 -20.27 6.99
N LYS A 283 1.05 -20.09 5.67
CA LYS A 283 2.19 -19.55 4.93
C LYS A 283 2.38 -18.06 5.21
N LEU A 284 1.29 -17.33 5.37
CA LEU A 284 1.30 -15.94 5.82
C LEU A 284 2.07 -15.79 7.15
N ILE A 285 1.74 -16.61 8.15
CA ILE A 285 2.44 -16.58 9.45
C ILE A 285 3.93 -16.92 9.29
N SER A 286 4.27 -17.87 8.43
CA SER A 286 5.68 -18.20 8.13
C SER A 286 6.42 -17.05 7.46
N ASN A 287 5.81 -16.37 6.48
CA ASN A 287 6.43 -15.24 5.78
C ASN A 287 6.63 -14.05 6.72
N LEU A 288 5.67 -13.76 7.60
CA LEU A 288 5.82 -12.78 8.67
C LEU A 288 6.97 -13.13 9.62
N GLY A 289 7.13 -14.41 9.93
CA GLY A 289 8.24 -14.96 10.72
C GLY A 289 9.62 -14.79 10.06
N ALA A 290 9.70 -14.52 8.76
CA ALA A 290 10.96 -14.32 8.04
C ALA A 290 11.41 -12.84 8.00
N LEU A 291 10.54 -11.90 8.39
CA LEU A 291 10.91 -10.49 8.49
C LEU A 291 11.93 -10.26 9.61
N ASP A 292 12.98 -9.52 9.30
CA ASP A 292 13.99 -9.06 10.26
C ASP A 292 13.55 -7.71 10.84
N TYR A 293 12.78 -7.80 11.91
CA TYR A 293 12.35 -6.68 12.74
C TYR A 293 12.03 -7.19 14.15
N PRO A 294 12.32 -6.42 15.22
CA PRO A 294 12.02 -6.84 16.59
C PRO A 294 10.54 -7.16 16.77
N ARG A 295 10.23 -8.37 17.25
CA ARG A 295 8.84 -8.85 17.39
C ARG A 295 8.06 -8.01 18.40
N SER A 296 8.75 -7.48 19.40
CA SER A 296 8.22 -6.51 20.37
C SER A 296 7.76 -5.19 19.74
N LYS A 297 8.25 -4.86 18.53
CA LYS A 297 7.93 -3.61 17.81
C LYS A 297 7.09 -3.82 16.56
N LEU A 298 6.62 -5.04 16.31
CA LEU A 298 5.66 -5.32 15.25
C LEU A 298 4.23 -5.21 15.77
N ASP A 299 3.40 -4.53 14.99
CA ASP A 299 1.95 -4.47 15.18
C ASP A 299 1.28 -5.04 13.93
N VAL A 300 1.08 -6.35 13.89
CA VAL A 300 0.49 -7.03 12.73
C VAL A 300 -1.01 -7.11 12.90
N ILE A 301 -1.79 -6.71 11.89
CA ILE A 301 -3.24 -6.79 11.88
C ILE A 301 -3.69 -7.56 10.65
N VAL A 302 -4.18 -8.78 10.86
CA VAL A 302 -4.81 -9.61 9.82
C VAL A 302 -6.28 -9.24 9.76
N LEU A 303 -6.70 -8.70 8.62
CA LEU A 303 -8.02 -8.13 8.38
C LEU A 303 -8.85 -9.17 7.63
N MET A 304 -9.91 -9.67 8.24
CA MET A 304 -10.76 -10.71 7.67
C MET A 304 -12.19 -10.21 7.58
N GLU A 305 -12.91 -10.58 6.53
CA GLU A 305 -14.30 -10.16 6.35
C GLU A 305 -15.24 -11.03 7.20
N GLU A 306 -16.21 -10.40 7.89
CA GLU A 306 -17.25 -11.12 8.65
C GLU A 306 -18.02 -12.13 7.79
N SER A 307 -18.18 -11.83 6.50
CA SER A 307 -18.83 -12.71 5.52
C SER A 307 -18.02 -13.97 5.14
N ASP A 308 -16.81 -14.13 5.67
CA ASP A 308 -15.89 -15.23 5.36
C ASP A 308 -15.47 -16.00 6.62
N PRO A 309 -16.38 -16.79 7.21
CA PRO A 309 -16.10 -17.55 8.43
C PRO A 309 -15.00 -18.61 8.25
N GLU A 310 -14.76 -19.07 7.02
CA GLU A 310 -13.74 -20.09 6.74
C GLU A 310 -12.33 -19.56 6.98
N THR A 311 -12.02 -18.36 6.46
CA THR A 311 -10.72 -17.71 6.68
C THR A 311 -10.54 -17.31 8.15
N VAL A 312 -11.61 -16.82 8.80
CA VAL A 312 -11.58 -16.46 10.23
C VAL A 312 -11.25 -17.67 11.10
N GLU A 313 -11.87 -18.81 10.83
CA GLU A 313 -11.62 -20.04 11.56
C GLU A 313 -10.20 -20.59 11.28
N ALA A 314 -9.73 -20.52 10.02
CA ALA A 314 -8.37 -20.89 9.67
C ALA A 314 -7.33 -20.04 10.43
N ALA A 315 -7.53 -18.72 10.50
CA ALA A 315 -6.65 -17.81 11.24
C ALA A 315 -6.63 -18.10 12.75
N ARG A 316 -7.79 -18.42 13.34
CA ARG A 316 -7.87 -18.79 14.77
C ARG A 316 -7.14 -20.10 15.06
N ARG A 317 -7.25 -21.11 14.19
CA ARG A 317 -6.60 -22.42 14.38
C ARG A 317 -5.08 -22.36 14.41
N VAL A 318 -4.48 -21.46 13.63
CA VAL A 318 -3.01 -21.31 13.60
C VAL A 318 -2.47 -20.70 14.90
N SER A 319 -3.33 -20.16 15.78
CA SER A 319 -2.94 -19.59 17.09
C SER A 319 -1.75 -18.62 16.95
N PRO A 320 -1.96 -17.50 16.22
CA PRO A 320 -0.84 -16.66 15.82
C PRO A 320 -0.17 -16.01 17.04
N PRO A 321 1.11 -15.60 16.92
CA PRO A 321 1.84 -14.97 18.02
C PRO A 321 1.16 -13.69 18.53
N ASP A 322 1.51 -13.28 19.75
CA ASP A 322 0.91 -12.14 20.45
C ASP A 322 1.00 -10.79 19.71
N TYR A 323 1.99 -10.62 18.84
CA TYR A 323 2.14 -9.42 18.01
C TYR A 323 1.22 -9.40 16.78
N VAL A 324 0.41 -10.45 16.57
CA VAL A 324 -0.53 -10.60 15.46
C VAL A 324 -1.97 -10.50 15.96
N ARG A 325 -2.66 -9.45 15.50
CA ARG A 325 -4.07 -9.16 15.79
C ARG A 325 -4.99 -9.69 14.71
N LEU A 326 -6.00 -10.45 15.10
CA LEU A 326 -7.06 -10.93 14.22
C LEU A 326 -8.26 -9.98 14.31
N LEU A 327 -8.46 -9.19 13.27
CA LEU A 327 -9.53 -8.19 13.18
C LEU A 327 -10.57 -8.61 12.15
N VAL A 328 -11.83 -8.75 12.60
CA VAL A 328 -12.95 -9.12 11.73
C VAL A 328 -13.66 -7.84 11.30
N VAL A 329 -13.46 -7.45 10.05
CA VAL A 329 -14.08 -6.28 9.45
C VAL A 329 -15.58 -6.57 9.26
N PRO A 330 -16.47 -5.74 9.85
CA PRO A 330 -17.90 -5.90 9.69
C PRO A 330 -18.34 -5.85 8.22
N ALA A 331 -19.48 -6.49 7.93
CA ALA A 331 -20.12 -6.34 6.62
C ALA A 331 -20.39 -4.86 6.30
N GLY A 332 -20.15 -4.47 5.04
CA GLY A 332 -20.23 -3.08 4.60
C GLY A 332 -20.07 -2.93 3.09
N HIS A 333 -20.26 -1.71 2.56
CA HIS A 333 -20.22 -1.46 1.12
C HIS A 333 -19.35 -0.23 0.76
N PRO A 334 -18.37 -0.37 -0.14
CA PRO A 334 -18.08 -1.54 -0.99
C PRO A 334 -17.17 -2.57 -0.28
N GLN A 335 -17.48 -3.87 -0.45
CA GLN A 335 -16.64 -4.94 0.11
C GLN A 335 -15.32 -5.06 -0.67
N THR A 336 -14.27 -4.42 -0.16
CA THR A 336 -13.01 -4.22 -0.87
C THR A 336 -11.81 -4.20 0.09
N LYS A 337 -10.63 -4.51 -0.45
CA LYS A 337 -9.33 -4.38 0.22
C LYS A 337 -9.12 -2.99 0.88
N PRO A 338 -9.29 -1.85 0.19
CA PRO A 338 -9.15 -0.53 0.80
C PRO A 338 -10.05 -0.30 2.02
N ARG A 339 -11.31 -0.75 2.00
CA ARG A 339 -12.21 -0.64 3.15
C ARG A 339 -11.66 -1.39 4.36
N ALA A 340 -11.23 -2.65 4.16
CA ALA A 340 -10.65 -3.44 5.23
C ALA A 340 -9.37 -2.78 5.80
N CYS A 341 -8.50 -2.27 4.92
CA CYS A 341 -7.29 -1.56 5.33
C CYS A 341 -7.60 -0.26 6.09
N ASN A 342 -8.58 0.54 5.68
CA ASN A 342 -9.01 1.74 6.42
C ASN A 342 -9.53 1.39 7.81
N TYR A 343 -10.33 0.32 7.92
CA TYR A 343 -10.82 -0.19 9.21
C TYR A 343 -9.66 -0.61 10.12
N GLY A 344 -8.67 -1.32 9.59
CA GLY A 344 -7.46 -1.70 10.31
C GLY A 344 -6.56 -0.51 10.69
N LEU A 345 -6.46 0.50 9.82
CA LEU A 345 -5.63 1.70 10.02
C LEU A 345 -6.06 2.51 11.24
N ALA A 346 -7.35 2.50 11.59
CA ALA A 346 -7.87 3.13 12.81
C ALA A 346 -7.21 2.58 14.08
N PHE A 347 -6.67 1.35 14.02
CA PHE A 347 -6.03 0.67 15.13
C PHE A 347 -4.51 0.54 14.98
N ALA A 348 -3.92 1.12 13.94
CA ALA A 348 -2.48 1.08 13.69
C ALA A 348 -1.71 1.86 14.76
N ARG A 349 -0.76 1.21 15.44
CA ARG A 349 0.07 1.85 16.49
C ARG A 349 1.45 2.30 16.00
N GLY A 350 1.91 1.73 14.89
CA GLY A 350 3.22 2.01 14.33
C GLY A 350 3.36 3.41 13.78
N LYS A 351 4.58 3.96 13.91
CA LYS A 351 4.99 5.21 13.25
C LYS A 351 4.87 5.08 11.73
N TYR A 352 5.20 3.89 11.23
CA TYR A 352 5.07 3.52 9.83
C TYR A 352 4.07 2.37 9.69
N VAL A 353 3.41 2.30 8.54
CA VAL A 353 2.46 1.25 8.19
C VAL A 353 2.76 0.70 6.81
N VAL A 354 2.62 -0.61 6.63
CA VAL A 354 2.72 -1.27 5.32
C VAL A 354 1.49 -2.15 5.10
N ILE A 355 1.07 -2.28 3.83
CA ILE A 355 0.14 -3.31 3.42
C ILE A 355 0.91 -4.45 2.75
N TYR A 356 0.63 -5.69 3.17
CA TYR A 356 0.99 -6.90 2.46
C TYR A 356 -0.25 -7.70 2.04
N ASP A 357 -0.24 -8.27 0.85
CA ASP A 357 -1.19 -9.32 0.46
C ASP A 357 -0.84 -10.63 1.19
N ALA A 358 -1.81 -11.53 1.36
CA ALA A 358 -1.65 -12.71 2.21
C ALA A 358 -0.54 -13.67 1.71
N GLU A 359 -0.31 -13.72 0.40
CA GLU A 359 0.70 -14.56 -0.26
C GLU A 359 2.11 -13.95 -0.30
N ASP A 360 2.24 -12.66 0.04
CA ASP A 360 3.45 -11.89 -0.18
C ASP A 360 4.65 -12.48 0.56
N LYS A 361 5.80 -12.44 -0.12
CA LYS A 361 7.11 -12.80 0.42
C LYS A 361 8.05 -11.59 0.38
N PRO A 362 7.95 -10.65 1.33
CA PRO A 362 8.87 -9.52 1.39
C PRO A 362 10.30 -9.98 1.71
N GLU A 363 11.30 -9.27 1.22
CA GLU A 363 12.68 -9.43 1.70
C GLU A 363 12.77 -9.22 3.22
N PRO A 364 13.60 -10.00 3.94
CA PRO A 364 13.69 -9.92 5.41
C PRO A 364 13.93 -8.50 5.95
N LEU A 365 14.81 -7.73 5.32
CA LEU A 365 15.20 -6.38 5.77
C LEU A 365 14.27 -5.26 5.27
N GLN A 366 13.16 -5.57 4.60
CA GLN A 366 12.34 -4.55 3.91
C GLN A 366 11.81 -3.46 4.85
N LEU A 367 11.32 -3.83 6.04
CA LEU A 367 10.83 -2.86 7.03
C LEU A 367 11.94 -1.90 7.48
N ARG A 368 13.12 -2.43 7.80
CA ARG A 368 14.29 -1.63 8.21
C ARG A 368 14.74 -0.68 7.10
N LYS A 369 14.77 -1.17 5.84
CA LYS A 369 15.06 -0.33 4.67
C LYS A 369 14.06 0.81 4.53
N ALA A 370 12.77 0.56 4.77
CA ALA A 370 11.73 1.59 4.74
C ALA A 370 11.92 2.64 5.85
N VAL A 371 12.19 2.20 7.08
CA VAL A 371 12.53 3.11 8.21
C VAL A 371 13.70 4.02 7.83
N ALA A 372 14.80 3.44 7.35
CA ALA A 372 15.99 4.20 6.95
C ALA A 372 15.70 5.22 5.83
N ALA A 373 14.76 4.94 4.93
CA ALA A 373 14.36 5.88 3.88
C ALA A 373 13.63 7.11 4.45
N PHE A 374 12.71 6.91 5.40
CA PHE A 374 12.01 8.01 6.07
C PHE A 374 12.94 8.82 6.99
N GLU A 375 13.82 8.16 7.73
CA GLU A 375 14.80 8.83 8.58
C GLU A 375 15.78 9.68 7.76
N ARG A 376 16.21 9.18 6.60
CA ARG A 376 17.00 9.96 5.65
C ARG A 376 16.25 11.19 5.17
N ASP A 377 14.99 11.06 4.76
CA ASP A 377 14.19 12.22 4.30
C ASP A 377 14.06 13.28 5.41
N ALA A 378 13.81 12.86 6.65
CA ALA A 378 13.80 13.75 7.81
C ALA A 378 15.14 14.45 8.04
N PHE A 379 16.25 13.70 7.98
CA PHE A 379 17.61 14.23 8.12
C PHE A 379 17.93 15.25 7.01
N GLU A 380 17.59 14.95 5.75
CA GLU A 380 17.81 15.86 4.61
C GLU A 380 17.03 17.18 4.81
N HIS A 381 15.82 17.12 5.35
CA HIS A 381 15.01 18.31 5.64
C HIS A 381 15.56 19.13 6.80
N GLU A 382 15.93 18.49 7.91
CA GLU A 382 16.36 19.17 9.13
C GLU A 382 17.79 19.73 9.01
N HIS A 383 18.67 19.00 8.33
CA HIS A 383 20.11 19.28 8.39
C HIS A 383 20.74 19.68 7.05
N LEU A 384 20.13 19.32 5.92
CA LEU A 384 20.64 19.64 4.58
C LEU A 384 19.79 20.68 3.84
N GLY A 385 18.70 21.17 4.44
CA GLY A 385 17.83 22.18 3.84
C GLY A 385 17.12 21.69 2.57
N SER A 386 16.74 20.41 2.53
CA SER A 386 16.05 19.81 1.37
C SER A 386 14.78 20.58 1.01
N THR A 387 14.67 20.92 -0.27
CA THR A 387 13.49 21.58 -0.87
C THR A 387 12.53 20.59 -1.53
N ARG A 388 12.81 19.28 -1.45
CA ARG A 388 11.91 18.26 -1.98
C ARG A 388 10.62 18.23 -1.16
N PRO A 389 9.49 17.79 -1.73
CA PRO A 389 8.32 17.49 -0.92
C PRO A 389 8.63 16.34 0.05
N ARG A 390 8.06 16.40 1.27
CA ARG A 390 8.24 15.39 2.32
C ARG A 390 7.79 14.02 1.82
N LEU A 391 8.49 12.98 2.24
CA LEU A 391 8.19 11.60 1.86
C LEU A 391 6.94 11.09 2.59
N ALA A 392 5.90 10.74 1.83
CA ALA A 392 4.70 10.09 2.35
C ALA A 392 4.79 8.57 2.28
N CYS A 393 5.40 8.05 1.21
CA CYS A 393 5.44 6.61 0.94
C CYS A 393 6.72 6.17 0.23
N VAL A 394 7.20 4.97 0.54
CA VAL A 394 8.15 4.24 -0.30
C VAL A 394 7.56 2.93 -0.82
N GLN A 395 7.73 2.70 -2.12
CA GLN A 395 7.25 1.50 -2.83
C GLN A 395 8.38 0.48 -3.00
N ALA A 396 8.24 -0.73 -2.46
CA ALA A 396 9.14 -1.83 -2.81
C ALA A 396 8.84 -2.39 -4.21
N ALA A 397 9.85 -2.95 -4.87
CA ALA A 397 9.68 -3.62 -6.16
C ALA A 397 8.90 -4.93 -6.01
N LEU A 398 8.08 -5.30 -7.00
CA LEU A 398 7.38 -6.58 -7.01
C LEU A 398 7.98 -7.50 -8.06
N HIS A 399 8.10 -8.79 -7.73
CA HIS A 399 8.57 -9.82 -8.65
C HIS A 399 7.77 -11.10 -8.48
N TYR A 400 7.78 -11.97 -9.50
CA TYR A 400 6.98 -13.18 -9.48
C TYR A 400 7.81 -14.41 -9.18
N PHE A 401 7.48 -15.11 -8.10
CA PHE A 401 8.22 -16.31 -7.74
C PHE A 401 8.01 -17.44 -8.74
N ASN A 402 6.88 -17.50 -9.46
CA ASN A 402 6.55 -18.49 -10.49
C ASN A 402 6.80 -18.00 -11.94
N ALA A 403 7.76 -17.09 -12.14
CA ALA A 403 8.01 -16.43 -13.42
C ALA A 403 8.21 -17.40 -14.61
N ASP A 404 8.84 -18.56 -14.41
CA ASP A 404 9.12 -19.56 -15.44
C ASP A 404 8.06 -20.68 -15.58
N TYR A 405 6.91 -20.57 -14.89
CA TYR A 405 5.86 -21.60 -14.91
C TYR A 405 5.27 -21.85 -16.32
N ASN A 406 4.84 -20.80 -17.03
CA ASN A 406 4.35 -20.92 -18.42
C ASN A 406 4.63 -19.64 -19.24
N VAL A 407 4.14 -19.57 -20.47
CA VAL A 407 4.37 -18.39 -21.34
C VAL A 407 3.75 -17.13 -20.73
N LEU A 408 2.54 -17.23 -20.17
CA LEU A 408 1.83 -16.09 -19.59
C LEU A 408 2.56 -15.54 -18.35
N THR A 409 3.04 -16.41 -17.45
CA THR A 409 3.81 -15.97 -16.27
C THR A 409 5.13 -15.29 -16.65
N ARG A 410 5.78 -15.74 -17.73
CA ARG A 410 6.96 -15.06 -18.29
C ARG A 410 6.63 -13.67 -18.80
N MET A 411 5.50 -13.50 -19.51
CA MET A 411 5.06 -12.19 -19.99
C MET A 411 4.75 -11.22 -18.83
N PHE A 412 4.12 -11.71 -17.76
CA PHE A 412 3.96 -10.96 -16.51
C PHE A 412 5.28 -10.51 -15.91
N ALA A 413 6.22 -11.44 -15.76
CA ALA A 413 7.53 -11.18 -15.19
C ALA A 413 8.30 -10.12 -15.99
N ILE A 414 8.21 -10.15 -17.32
CA ILE A 414 8.82 -9.15 -18.21
C ILE A 414 8.20 -7.77 -17.99
N GLU A 415 6.87 -7.70 -17.91
CA GLU A 415 6.16 -6.45 -17.68
C GLU A 415 6.47 -5.84 -16.31
N TYR A 416 6.45 -6.66 -15.25
CA TYR A 416 6.76 -6.23 -13.88
C TYR A 416 8.22 -5.82 -13.72
N ALA A 417 9.15 -6.58 -14.30
CA ALA A 417 10.55 -6.19 -14.29
C ALA A 417 10.73 -4.83 -15.00
N HIS A 418 10.14 -4.65 -16.18
CA HIS A 418 10.19 -3.35 -16.87
C HIS A 418 9.60 -2.22 -16.02
N TRP A 419 8.48 -2.47 -15.35
CA TRP A 419 7.80 -1.50 -14.50
C TRP A 419 8.61 -1.13 -13.26
N PHE A 420 8.91 -2.10 -12.38
CA PHE A 420 9.51 -1.88 -11.07
C PHE A 420 11.03 -1.65 -11.12
N GLU A 421 11.76 -2.30 -12.03
CA GLU A 421 13.22 -2.17 -12.08
C GLU A 421 13.68 -0.99 -12.94
N SER A 422 12.88 -0.59 -13.92
CA SER A 422 13.29 0.41 -14.91
C SER A 422 12.40 1.64 -14.91
N MET A 423 11.10 1.48 -15.11
CA MET A 423 10.23 2.63 -15.36
C MET A 423 9.99 3.47 -14.09
N LEU A 424 9.61 2.86 -12.96
CA LEU A 424 9.37 3.57 -11.70
C LEU A 424 10.65 4.27 -11.16
N PRO A 425 11.82 3.62 -11.07
CA PRO A 425 13.06 4.30 -10.68
C PRO A 425 13.46 5.41 -11.67
N GLY A 426 13.05 5.29 -12.94
CA GLY A 426 13.28 6.29 -13.97
C GLY A 426 12.52 7.60 -13.75
N ILE A 427 11.28 7.52 -13.28
CA ILE A 427 10.44 8.71 -13.00
C ILE A 427 10.66 9.31 -11.61
N GLU A 428 11.34 8.57 -10.73
CA GLU A 428 11.70 9.09 -9.41
C GLU A 428 12.50 10.41 -9.52
N GLY A 429 12.12 11.37 -8.67
CA GLY A 429 12.76 12.68 -8.61
C GLY A 429 12.61 13.53 -9.88
N SER A 430 11.71 13.18 -10.81
CA SER A 430 11.43 13.98 -12.01
C SER A 430 10.24 14.93 -11.86
N GLY A 431 9.60 14.97 -10.68
CA GLY A 431 8.35 15.71 -10.47
C GLY A 431 7.12 15.08 -11.14
N VAL A 432 7.24 13.85 -11.65
CA VAL A 432 6.12 13.05 -12.12
C VAL A 432 5.53 12.27 -10.94
N PRO A 433 4.21 12.34 -10.69
CA PRO A 433 3.55 11.51 -9.69
C PRO A 433 3.82 10.04 -9.93
N LEU A 434 4.24 9.36 -8.87
CA LEU A 434 4.52 7.94 -8.84
C LEU A 434 3.24 7.18 -8.44
N PRO A 435 2.63 6.39 -9.34
CA PRO A 435 1.57 5.48 -8.92
C PRO A 435 2.17 4.36 -8.07
N LEU A 436 1.53 4.07 -6.95
CA LEU A 436 1.89 2.93 -6.10
C LEU A 436 1.42 1.62 -6.76
N GLY A 437 2.10 0.53 -6.41
CA GLY A 437 1.64 -0.84 -6.68
C GLY A 437 0.73 -1.35 -5.56
N GLY A 438 0.08 -2.50 -5.76
CA GLY A 438 -0.98 -2.97 -4.86
C GLY A 438 -0.55 -3.41 -3.46
N THR A 439 0.75 -3.61 -3.25
CA THR A 439 1.32 -4.09 -1.99
C THR A 439 2.73 -3.51 -1.77
N SER A 440 3.27 -3.72 -0.56
CA SER A 440 4.59 -3.26 -0.13
C SER A 440 4.75 -1.74 -0.29
N ASN A 441 3.65 -1.02 0.00
CA ASN A 441 3.63 0.42 0.15
C ASN A 441 3.87 0.75 1.61
N HIS A 442 5.00 1.35 1.92
CA HIS A 442 5.36 1.73 3.29
C HIS A 442 5.05 3.22 3.47
N PHE A 443 4.16 3.56 4.39
CA PHE A 443 3.72 4.93 4.64
C PHE A 443 4.18 5.43 6.01
N ASP A 444 4.39 6.74 6.13
CA ASP A 444 4.23 7.41 7.41
C ASP A 444 2.75 7.36 7.81
N THR A 445 2.45 6.81 8.99
CA THR A 445 1.07 6.55 9.42
C THR A 445 0.27 7.85 9.56
N VAL A 446 0.90 8.93 10.05
CA VAL A 446 0.23 10.22 10.22
C VAL A 446 -0.08 10.81 8.85
N VAL A 447 0.91 10.80 7.94
CA VAL A 447 0.72 11.30 6.58
C VAL A 447 -0.35 10.50 5.83
N LEU A 448 -0.40 9.18 5.99
CA LEU A 448 -1.45 8.36 5.36
C LEU A 448 -2.85 8.75 5.85
N LYS A 449 -3.02 8.97 7.16
CA LYS A 449 -4.29 9.45 7.73
C LYS A 449 -4.64 10.84 7.21
N GLU A 450 -3.67 11.77 7.13
CA GLU A 450 -3.87 13.11 6.55
C GLU A 450 -4.29 13.07 5.07
N LEU A 451 -3.82 12.08 4.31
CA LEU A 451 -4.21 11.87 2.91
C LEU A 451 -5.64 11.29 2.75
N GLY A 452 -6.33 10.99 3.85
CA GLY A 452 -7.63 10.33 3.88
C GLY A 452 -7.58 8.86 3.49
N ALA A 453 -6.43 8.21 3.76
CA ALA A 453 -6.19 6.78 3.54
C ALA A 453 -6.57 6.28 2.13
N TRP A 454 -6.98 5.03 1.97
CA TRP A 454 -7.34 4.46 0.67
C TRP A 454 -8.78 4.81 0.30
N ASP A 455 -9.04 5.10 -0.99
CA ASP A 455 -10.43 5.32 -1.45
C ASP A 455 -11.13 3.97 -1.66
N PRO A 456 -12.16 3.62 -0.87
CA PRO A 456 -12.81 2.32 -0.96
C PRO A 456 -13.57 2.12 -2.29
N TYR A 457 -13.89 3.20 -3.00
CA TYR A 457 -14.61 3.16 -4.27
C TYR A 457 -13.72 3.09 -5.51
N ASN A 458 -12.39 3.19 -5.34
CA ASN A 458 -11.44 3.08 -6.43
C ASN A 458 -10.89 1.65 -6.51
N VAL A 459 -10.89 1.05 -7.70
CA VAL A 459 -10.43 -0.34 -7.90
C VAL A 459 -8.92 -0.49 -8.08
N THR A 460 -8.22 0.65 -8.13
CA THR A 460 -6.75 0.83 -8.00
C THR A 460 -6.50 1.96 -7.01
N GLU A 461 -6.84 1.70 -5.75
CA GLU A 461 -6.70 2.59 -4.61
C GLU A 461 -5.25 3.02 -4.36
N ASP A 462 -4.31 2.16 -4.72
CA ASP A 462 -2.85 2.33 -4.64
C ASP A 462 -2.37 3.45 -5.57
N ALA A 463 -2.65 3.32 -6.86
CA ALA A 463 -2.29 4.30 -7.88
C ALA A 463 -2.97 5.65 -7.60
N ASP A 464 -4.21 5.63 -7.12
CA ASP A 464 -4.91 6.84 -6.69
C ASP A 464 -4.23 7.53 -5.51
N LEU A 465 -3.90 6.78 -4.45
CA LEU A 465 -3.24 7.31 -3.26
C LEU A 465 -1.86 7.90 -3.59
N GLY A 466 -1.08 7.27 -4.48
CA GLY A 466 0.19 7.82 -4.96
C GLY A 466 0.04 9.16 -5.69
N LEU A 467 -1.00 9.29 -6.52
CA LEU A 467 -1.34 10.56 -7.18
C LEU A 467 -1.86 11.60 -6.17
N ARG A 468 -2.71 11.18 -5.24
CA ARG A 468 -3.29 12.05 -4.21
C ARG A 468 -2.21 12.62 -3.30
N ALA A 469 -1.23 11.82 -2.91
CA ALA A 469 -0.04 12.28 -2.19
C ALA A 469 0.68 13.40 -2.96
N SER A 470 0.91 13.21 -4.26
CA SER A 470 1.55 14.22 -5.11
C SER A 470 0.72 15.51 -5.23
N VAL A 471 -0.61 15.38 -5.34
CA VAL A 471 -1.54 16.51 -5.39
C VAL A 471 -1.58 17.30 -4.08
N GLN A 472 -1.35 16.64 -2.93
CA GLN A 472 -1.27 17.25 -1.60
C GLN A 472 0.15 17.74 -1.25
N GLY A 473 1.09 17.69 -2.20
CA GLY A 473 2.45 18.20 -1.97
C GLY A 473 3.34 17.25 -1.17
N TYR A 474 3.02 15.96 -1.16
CA TYR A 474 3.89 14.90 -0.68
C TYR A 474 4.62 14.20 -1.83
N ARG A 475 5.65 13.42 -1.48
CA ARG A 475 6.42 12.61 -2.42
C ARG A 475 6.26 11.13 -2.14
N VAL A 476 6.32 10.34 -3.21
CA VAL A 476 6.49 8.89 -3.18
C VAL A 476 7.84 8.57 -3.82
N ASP A 477 8.62 7.67 -3.23
CA ASP A 477 9.89 7.18 -3.81
C ASP A 477 9.90 5.64 -3.93
N VAL A 478 10.90 5.09 -4.63
CA VAL A 478 11.09 3.64 -4.78
C VAL A 478 12.07 3.12 -3.74
N LEU A 479 11.70 2.06 -3.02
CA LEU A 479 12.55 1.37 -2.06
C LEU A 479 13.43 0.34 -2.76
N ASP A 480 14.70 0.26 -2.37
CA ASP A 480 15.64 -0.77 -2.85
C ASP A 480 15.43 -2.09 -2.10
N SER A 481 14.26 -2.68 -2.29
CA SER A 481 13.84 -3.97 -1.75
C SER A 481 12.76 -4.55 -2.65
N SER A 482 12.59 -5.87 -2.60
CA SER A 482 11.57 -6.56 -3.37
C SER A 482 10.67 -7.46 -2.53
N THR A 483 9.46 -7.68 -3.05
CA THR A 483 8.45 -8.62 -2.54
C THR A 483 8.11 -9.62 -3.63
N GLY A 484 8.09 -10.90 -3.27
CA GLY A 484 7.72 -12.00 -4.16
C GLY A 484 6.22 -12.27 -4.12
N GLU A 485 5.59 -12.26 -5.29
CA GLU A 485 4.16 -12.52 -5.52
C GLU A 485 3.95 -13.73 -6.46
N GLU A 486 2.71 -14.22 -6.53
CA GLU A 486 2.30 -15.23 -7.51
C GLU A 486 1.76 -14.58 -8.80
N ALA A 487 2.33 -14.92 -9.96
CA ALA A 487 1.77 -14.52 -11.24
C ALA A 487 0.54 -15.36 -11.58
N CYS A 488 -0.47 -14.73 -12.17
CA CYS A 488 -1.63 -15.43 -12.70
C CYS A 488 -1.23 -16.33 -13.89
N ALA A 489 -1.38 -17.64 -13.70
CA ALA A 489 -0.99 -18.64 -14.69
C ALA A 489 -2.04 -18.92 -15.78
N ALA A 490 -3.28 -18.42 -15.63
CA ALA A 490 -4.40 -18.73 -16.51
C ALA A 490 -5.03 -17.47 -17.13
N VAL A 491 -5.25 -17.48 -18.45
CA VAL A 491 -5.85 -16.34 -19.17
C VAL A 491 -7.25 -15.98 -18.65
N SER A 492 -8.02 -16.97 -18.19
CA SER A 492 -9.36 -16.78 -17.60
C SER A 492 -9.33 -15.94 -16.32
N ALA A 493 -8.27 -16.03 -15.52
CA ALA A 493 -8.07 -15.20 -14.33
C ALA A 493 -7.30 -13.90 -14.66
N TRP A 494 -6.45 -13.93 -15.68
CA TRP A 494 -5.69 -12.77 -16.16
C TRP A 494 -6.57 -11.63 -16.65
N ILE A 495 -7.56 -11.95 -17.49
CA ILE A 495 -8.40 -10.93 -18.14
C ILE A 495 -9.18 -10.10 -17.10
N PRO A 496 -9.88 -10.70 -16.11
CA PRO A 496 -10.48 -9.95 -15.00
C PRO A 496 -9.49 -9.09 -14.21
N GLN A 497 -8.32 -9.64 -13.85
CA GLN A 497 -7.29 -8.91 -13.10
C GLN A 497 -6.83 -7.65 -13.87
N ARG A 498 -6.56 -7.79 -15.17
CA ARG A 498 -6.12 -6.66 -16.01
C ARG A 498 -7.23 -5.68 -16.34
N THR A 499 -8.46 -6.16 -16.49
CA THR A 499 -9.62 -5.28 -16.62
C THR A 499 -9.75 -4.39 -15.38
N ARG A 500 -9.54 -4.93 -14.17
CA ARG A 500 -9.55 -4.15 -12.93
C ARG A 500 -8.49 -3.04 -12.93
N TRP A 501 -7.24 -3.35 -13.26
CA TRP A 501 -6.16 -2.37 -13.25
C TRP A 501 -6.35 -1.26 -14.29
N ILE A 502 -6.71 -1.63 -15.52
CA ILE A 502 -6.95 -0.66 -16.60
C ILE A 502 -8.16 0.22 -16.27
N LYS A 503 -9.23 -0.37 -15.71
CA LYS A 503 -10.40 0.38 -15.23
C LYS A 503 -10.01 1.37 -14.13
N GLY A 504 -9.21 0.92 -13.17
CA GLY A 504 -8.72 1.77 -12.10
C GLY A 504 -7.93 2.96 -12.62
N TYR A 505 -7.05 2.78 -13.60
CA TYR A 505 -6.35 3.89 -14.25
C TYR A 505 -7.31 4.89 -14.92
N MET A 506 -8.36 4.40 -15.58
CA MET A 506 -9.41 5.28 -16.15
C MET A 506 -10.15 6.06 -15.06
N ILE A 507 -10.49 5.41 -13.93
CA ILE A 507 -11.17 6.03 -12.78
C ILE A 507 -10.26 7.06 -12.10
N THR A 508 -9.02 6.69 -11.78
CA THR A 508 -8.02 7.57 -11.17
C THR A 508 -7.73 8.79 -12.05
N ALA A 509 -7.61 8.61 -13.37
CA ALA A 509 -7.52 9.74 -14.30
C ALA A 509 -8.78 10.62 -14.24
N ALA A 510 -9.97 10.02 -14.23
CA ALA A 510 -11.22 10.77 -14.17
C ALA A 510 -11.36 11.56 -12.86
N VAL A 511 -11.02 10.99 -11.71
CA VAL A 511 -11.04 11.67 -10.40
C VAL A 511 -10.11 12.89 -10.42
N ASN A 512 -8.85 12.70 -10.83
CA ASN A 512 -7.84 13.75 -10.82
C ASN A 512 -8.06 14.83 -11.91
N LEU A 513 -8.71 14.48 -13.02
CA LEU A 513 -9.00 15.40 -14.15
C LEU A 513 -10.41 15.98 -14.12
N ARG A 514 -11.12 15.95 -12.99
CA ARG A 514 -12.36 16.74 -12.80
C ARG A 514 -12.09 18.23 -12.94
N HIS A 515 -10.93 18.68 -12.46
CA HIS A 515 -10.45 20.07 -12.56
C HIS A 515 -9.03 20.10 -13.13
N PRO A 516 -8.83 19.91 -14.44
CA PRO A 516 -7.52 19.68 -15.04
C PRO A 516 -6.54 20.86 -14.87
N ILE A 517 -7.06 22.09 -14.84
CA ILE A 517 -6.25 23.30 -14.58
C ILE A 517 -5.74 23.31 -13.13
N GLN A 518 -6.56 22.88 -12.17
CA GLN A 518 -6.14 22.79 -10.77
C GLN A 518 -5.10 21.69 -10.59
N PHE A 519 -5.31 20.53 -11.22
CA PHE A 519 -4.32 19.46 -11.25
C PHE A 519 -2.98 19.96 -11.79
N LEU A 520 -2.96 20.60 -12.97
CA LEU A 520 -1.75 21.17 -13.56
C LEU A 520 -1.05 22.18 -12.65
N ARG A 521 -1.80 23.01 -11.91
CA ARG A 521 -1.22 23.99 -10.96
C ARG A 521 -0.61 23.32 -9.73
N ARG A 522 -1.17 22.20 -9.26
CA ARG A 522 -0.70 21.49 -8.07
C ARG A 522 0.52 20.61 -8.36
N VAL A 523 0.47 19.80 -9.42
CA VAL A 523 1.55 18.85 -9.74
C VAL A 523 2.55 19.38 -10.78
N GLY A 524 2.27 20.52 -11.40
CA GLY A 524 3.09 21.13 -12.43
C GLY A 524 3.02 20.43 -13.81
N PRO A 525 3.72 20.97 -14.82
CA PRO A 525 3.70 20.45 -16.19
C PRO A 525 4.21 19.01 -16.29
N LEU A 526 5.26 18.66 -15.54
CA LEU A 526 5.81 17.30 -15.52
C LEU A 526 4.82 16.31 -14.92
N GLY A 527 4.07 16.72 -13.89
CA GLY A 527 3.00 15.89 -13.36
C GLY A 527 1.85 15.67 -14.34
N MET A 528 1.51 16.68 -15.16
CA MET A 528 0.56 16.50 -16.27
C MET A 528 1.09 15.55 -17.35
N VAL A 529 2.39 15.61 -17.68
CA VAL A 529 3.02 14.65 -18.59
C VAL A 529 2.94 13.23 -18.03
N GLY A 530 3.16 13.05 -16.73
CA GLY A 530 2.97 11.76 -16.04
C GLY A 530 1.53 11.26 -16.14
N MET A 531 0.55 12.12 -15.83
CA MET A 531 -0.87 11.79 -15.96
C MET A 531 -1.23 11.34 -17.37
N ILE A 532 -0.80 12.07 -18.41
CA ILE A 532 -1.11 11.76 -19.81
C ILE A 532 -0.31 10.55 -20.31
N GLY A 533 0.98 10.46 -19.98
CA GLY A 533 1.89 9.42 -20.49
C GLY A 533 1.70 8.06 -19.83
N LEU A 534 1.25 8.05 -18.57
CA LEU A 534 1.18 6.85 -17.74
C LEU A 534 -0.25 6.44 -17.42
N ILE A 535 -0.96 7.28 -16.64
CA ILE A 535 -2.26 6.94 -16.06
C ILE A 535 -3.35 6.92 -17.14
N LEU A 536 -3.49 8.00 -17.90
CA LEU A 536 -4.45 8.07 -19.01
C LEU A 536 -3.91 7.41 -20.28
N GLY A 537 -2.60 7.52 -20.53
CA GLY A 537 -1.96 7.01 -21.74
C GLY A 537 -2.05 5.50 -21.88
N THR A 538 -1.83 4.76 -20.79
CA THR A 538 -1.82 3.28 -20.84
C THR A 538 -3.17 2.69 -21.30
N PRO A 539 -4.33 3.06 -20.71
CA PRO A 539 -5.63 2.64 -21.21
C PRO A 539 -5.89 3.05 -22.67
N LEU A 540 -5.54 4.29 -23.05
CA LEU A 540 -5.73 4.79 -24.42
C LEU A 540 -4.90 4.00 -25.45
N THR A 541 -3.65 3.69 -25.13
CA THR A 541 -2.79 2.87 -25.97
C THR A 541 -3.37 1.46 -26.15
N PHE A 542 -3.85 0.82 -25.09
CA PHE A 542 -4.45 -0.52 -25.20
C PHE A 542 -5.78 -0.53 -25.95
N LEU A 543 -6.63 0.49 -25.78
CA LEU A 543 -7.87 0.64 -26.57
C LEU A 543 -7.57 0.84 -28.07
N ALA A 544 -6.53 1.60 -28.39
CA ALA A 544 -6.15 1.92 -29.75
C ALA A 544 -5.28 0.83 -30.43
N TYR A 545 -4.76 -0.14 -29.67
CA TYR A 545 -3.87 -1.18 -30.20
C TYR A 545 -4.44 -2.02 -31.37
N PRO A 546 -5.70 -2.47 -31.35
CA PRO A 546 -6.29 -3.20 -32.48
C PRO A 546 -6.41 -2.33 -33.73
N LEU A 547 -6.60 -1.02 -33.56
CA LEU A 547 -6.62 -0.07 -34.68
C LEU A 547 -5.24 0.05 -35.30
N VAL A 548 -4.17 0.12 -34.50
CA VAL A 548 -2.79 0.11 -35.01
C VAL A 548 -2.48 -1.19 -35.72
N LEU A 549 -2.81 -2.33 -35.12
CA LEU A 549 -2.52 -3.65 -35.71
C LEU A 549 -3.28 -3.84 -37.03
N GLY A 550 -4.59 -3.54 -37.02
CA GLY A 550 -5.43 -3.56 -38.20
C GLY A 550 -4.94 -2.58 -39.26
N PHE A 551 -4.49 -1.39 -38.86
CA PHE A 551 -3.87 -0.41 -39.76
C PHE A 551 -2.57 -0.93 -40.37
N THR A 552 -1.65 -1.51 -39.59
CA THR A 552 -0.40 -2.05 -40.12
C THR A 552 -0.68 -3.15 -41.13
N LEU A 553 -1.65 -4.02 -40.84
CA LEU A 553 -2.09 -5.06 -41.75
C LEU A 553 -2.74 -4.48 -43.02
N ILE A 554 -3.71 -3.57 -42.89
CA ILE A 554 -4.41 -2.93 -44.02
C ILE A 554 -3.48 -2.01 -44.83
N THR A 555 -2.46 -1.42 -44.23
CA THR A 555 -1.55 -0.55 -44.97
C THR A 555 -0.53 -1.37 -45.74
N TYR A 556 0.01 -2.42 -45.11
CA TYR A 556 0.98 -3.28 -45.78
C TYR A 556 0.33 -4.21 -46.82
N VAL A 557 -0.83 -4.78 -46.49
CA VAL A 557 -1.61 -5.67 -47.37
C VAL A 557 -2.58 -4.88 -48.25
N GLY A 558 -3.11 -3.74 -47.83
CA GLY A 558 -4.13 -2.99 -48.56
C GLY A 558 -3.63 -1.76 -49.33
N VAL A 559 -2.51 -1.09 -48.99
CA VAL A 559 -1.93 -0.07 -49.93
C VAL A 559 -1.43 -0.76 -51.21
N GLN A 560 -0.91 -1.98 -51.08
CA GLN A 560 -0.47 -2.79 -52.21
C GLN A 560 -1.63 -3.37 -53.05
N PHE A 561 -2.84 -3.50 -52.50
CA PHE A 561 -3.97 -4.18 -53.17
C PHE A 561 -5.25 -3.33 -53.38
N ILE A 562 -5.48 -2.28 -52.59
CA ILE A 562 -6.70 -1.43 -52.58
C ILE A 562 -6.42 -0.02 -53.16
N GLY A 563 -5.15 0.36 -53.34
CA GLY A 563 -4.79 1.65 -53.97
C GLY A 563 -5.09 2.88 -53.11
N LEU A 564 -5.08 2.75 -51.79
CA LEU A 564 -5.27 3.86 -50.85
C LEU A 564 -4.09 4.85 -50.91
N ASP A 565 -4.32 6.04 -51.48
CA ASP A 565 -3.36 7.14 -51.52
C ASP A 565 -3.30 7.85 -50.15
N LEU A 566 -2.34 7.46 -49.30
CA LEU A 566 -2.10 8.07 -47.99
C LEU A 566 -0.89 9.02 -48.06
N PRO A 567 -0.91 10.17 -47.33
CA PRO A 567 0.25 11.04 -47.27
C PRO A 567 1.48 10.30 -46.74
N SER A 568 2.62 10.42 -47.42
CA SER A 568 3.84 9.66 -47.10
C SER A 568 4.31 9.83 -45.67
N TRP A 569 4.15 11.03 -45.09
CA TRP A 569 4.52 11.30 -43.70
C TRP A 569 3.71 10.49 -42.70
N VAL A 570 2.44 10.18 -43.00
CA VAL A 570 1.58 9.36 -42.15
C VAL A 570 2.05 7.91 -42.19
N VAL A 571 2.34 7.39 -43.38
CA VAL A 571 2.82 6.01 -43.55
C VAL A 571 4.16 5.82 -42.85
N VAL A 572 5.12 6.75 -43.06
CA VAL A 572 6.44 6.70 -42.43
C VAL A 572 6.35 6.79 -40.92
N SER A 573 5.60 7.76 -40.37
CA SER A 573 5.44 7.90 -38.91
C SER A 573 4.77 6.67 -38.29
N SER A 574 3.77 6.09 -38.96
CA SER A 574 3.13 4.86 -38.50
C SER A 574 4.09 3.68 -38.49
N LEU A 575 4.90 3.53 -39.54
CA LEU A 575 5.89 2.44 -39.63
C LEU A 575 6.96 2.58 -38.55
N VAL A 576 7.47 3.80 -38.33
CA VAL A 576 8.45 4.08 -37.28
C VAL A 576 7.88 3.74 -35.91
N THR A 577 6.66 4.19 -35.60
CA THR A 577 6.02 3.90 -34.31
C THR A 577 5.74 2.40 -34.15
N ALA A 578 5.18 1.74 -35.17
CA ALA A 578 4.77 0.34 -35.11
C ALA A 578 5.95 -0.64 -35.11
N VAL A 579 7.05 -0.33 -35.79
CA VAL A 579 8.22 -1.22 -35.89
C VAL A 579 9.32 -0.80 -34.93
N ALA A 580 9.84 0.42 -35.06
CA ALA A 580 10.96 0.87 -34.24
C ALA A 580 10.52 1.12 -32.79
N GLY A 581 9.37 1.76 -32.57
CA GLY A 581 8.83 2.03 -31.25
C GLY A 581 8.52 0.74 -30.47
N ASN A 582 7.77 -0.18 -31.08
CA ASN A 582 7.48 -1.49 -30.47
C ASN A 582 8.75 -2.33 -30.30
N GLY A 583 9.65 -2.34 -31.29
CA GLY A 583 10.94 -3.04 -31.21
C GLY A 583 11.79 -2.54 -30.04
N LEU A 584 11.80 -1.23 -29.78
CA LEU A 584 12.49 -0.63 -28.65
C LEU A 584 11.86 -1.03 -27.31
N MET A 585 10.53 -1.03 -27.22
CA MET A 585 9.82 -1.53 -26.03
C MET A 585 10.12 -3.01 -25.76
N ILE A 586 10.15 -3.85 -26.81
CA ILE A 586 10.52 -5.27 -26.72
C ILE A 586 11.95 -5.42 -26.20
N LEU A 587 12.89 -4.67 -26.78
CA LEU A 587 14.30 -4.72 -26.40
C LEU A 587 14.50 -4.32 -24.94
N VAL A 588 13.98 -3.16 -24.54
CA VAL A 588 14.16 -2.64 -23.17
C VAL A 588 13.52 -3.56 -22.15
N SER A 589 12.26 -3.99 -22.36
CA SER A 589 11.59 -4.91 -21.43
C SER A 589 12.29 -6.27 -21.34
N GLY A 590 12.74 -6.83 -22.47
CA GLY A 590 13.50 -8.08 -22.49
C GLY A 590 14.85 -8.00 -21.78
N LEU A 591 15.60 -6.91 -21.96
CA LEU A 591 16.89 -6.69 -21.29
C LEU A 591 16.73 -6.56 -19.77
N VAL A 592 15.76 -5.77 -19.32
CA VAL A 592 15.49 -5.58 -17.88
C VAL A 592 15.03 -6.90 -17.25
N ALA A 593 14.15 -7.64 -17.91
CA ALA A 593 13.72 -8.96 -17.45
C ALA A 593 14.88 -9.97 -17.42
N ALA A 594 15.80 -9.90 -18.38
CA ALA A 594 16.99 -10.74 -18.40
C ALA A 594 17.96 -10.43 -17.25
N GLN A 595 18.06 -9.17 -16.85
CA GLN A 595 18.86 -8.74 -15.69
C GLN A 595 18.24 -9.18 -14.37
N ARG A 596 16.90 -9.08 -14.23
CA ARG A 596 16.20 -9.46 -12.99
C ARG A 596 16.12 -10.97 -12.80
N TYR A 597 15.85 -11.73 -13.86
CA TYR A 597 15.63 -13.18 -13.79
C TYR A 597 16.67 -13.97 -14.58
N ASN A 598 16.63 -13.91 -15.92
CA ASN A 598 17.65 -14.50 -16.81
C ASN A 598 17.21 -14.31 -18.27
N TRP A 599 18.15 -14.54 -19.20
CA TRP A 599 17.89 -14.40 -20.64
C TRP A 599 16.77 -15.31 -21.16
N ARG A 600 16.49 -16.46 -20.53
CA ARG A 600 15.43 -17.40 -20.95
C ARG A 600 14.04 -16.83 -20.70
N ILE A 601 13.88 -15.94 -19.72
CA ILE A 601 12.65 -15.16 -19.54
C ILE A 601 12.68 -13.95 -20.47
N GLY A 602 13.78 -13.19 -20.51
CA GLY A 602 13.88 -11.97 -21.30
C GLY A 602 13.59 -12.15 -22.80
N ILE A 603 13.97 -13.29 -23.39
CA ILE A 603 13.71 -13.58 -24.81
C ILE A 603 12.22 -13.64 -25.15
N PHE A 604 11.34 -13.94 -24.19
CA PHE A 604 9.89 -13.97 -24.42
C PHE A 604 9.28 -12.59 -24.69
N ALA A 605 10.03 -11.50 -24.46
CA ALA A 605 9.59 -10.14 -24.80
C ALA A 605 9.24 -9.99 -26.29
N VAL A 606 9.77 -10.85 -27.18
CA VAL A 606 9.38 -10.89 -28.60
C VAL A 606 7.89 -11.20 -28.81
N LEU A 607 7.22 -11.80 -27.83
CA LEU A 607 5.79 -12.10 -27.85
C LEU A 607 4.92 -10.95 -27.31
N ASN A 608 5.52 -9.82 -26.90
CA ASN A 608 4.78 -8.65 -26.41
C ASN A 608 3.64 -8.20 -27.33
N PRO A 609 3.78 -8.18 -28.68
CA PRO A 609 2.65 -7.83 -29.55
C PRO A 609 1.40 -8.72 -29.34
N LEU A 610 1.58 -10.02 -29.11
CA LEU A 610 0.48 -10.93 -28.80
C LEU A 610 -0.09 -10.67 -27.41
N TYR A 611 0.77 -10.39 -26.44
CA TYR A 611 0.38 -10.04 -25.07
C TYR A 611 -0.37 -8.71 -24.99
N TRP A 612 -0.07 -7.75 -25.88
CA TRP A 612 -0.79 -6.48 -25.99
C TRP A 612 -2.20 -6.65 -26.60
N CYS A 613 -2.43 -7.68 -27.42
CA CYS A 613 -3.80 -8.03 -27.84
C CYS A 613 -4.67 -8.44 -26.64
N LEU A 614 -4.11 -9.22 -25.70
CA LEU A 614 -4.81 -9.57 -24.46
C LEU A 614 -5.11 -8.33 -23.63
N HIS A 615 -4.13 -7.41 -23.50
CA HIS A 615 -4.35 -6.13 -22.82
C HIS A 615 -5.45 -5.31 -23.47
N SER A 616 -5.51 -5.29 -24.80
CA SER A 616 -6.57 -4.57 -25.51
C SER A 616 -7.95 -5.15 -25.21
N TRP A 617 -8.10 -6.48 -25.20
CA TRP A 617 -9.34 -7.13 -24.79
C TRP A 617 -9.75 -6.72 -23.37
N ALA A 618 -8.80 -6.76 -22.43
CA ALA A 618 -9.03 -6.33 -21.06
C ALA A 618 -9.40 -4.83 -20.97
N ALA A 619 -8.81 -3.98 -21.82
CA ALA A 619 -9.08 -2.53 -21.87
C ALA A 619 -10.48 -2.20 -22.39
N TRP A 620 -10.97 -2.92 -23.42
CA TRP A 620 -12.34 -2.74 -23.90
C TRP A 620 -13.37 -3.21 -22.86
N ARG A 621 -13.11 -4.34 -22.16
CA ARG A 621 -13.91 -4.74 -20.99
C ARG A 621 -13.86 -3.68 -19.89
N ALA A 622 -12.69 -3.10 -19.63
CA ALA A 622 -12.52 -2.06 -18.61
C ALA A 622 -13.33 -0.81 -18.95
N LEU A 623 -13.26 -0.32 -20.18
CA LEU A 623 -14.05 0.83 -20.64
C LEU A 623 -15.55 0.61 -20.45
N PHE A 624 -16.04 -0.59 -20.81
CA PHE A 624 -17.43 -0.96 -20.57
C PHE A 624 -17.77 -0.94 -19.07
N GLN A 625 -16.95 -1.57 -18.22
CA GLN A 625 -17.17 -1.57 -16.78
C GLN A 625 -17.06 -0.16 -16.15
N THR A 626 -16.16 0.71 -16.61
CA THR A 626 -16.05 2.09 -16.09
C THR A 626 -17.37 2.86 -16.28
N ILE A 627 -18.10 2.59 -17.36
CA ILE A 627 -19.36 3.26 -17.68
C ILE A 627 -20.54 2.61 -16.93
N PHE A 628 -20.61 1.27 -16.91
CA PHE A 628 -21.81 0.55 -16.44
C PHE A 628 -21.68 -0.08 -15.05
N SER A 629 -20.47 -0.27 -14.54
CA SER A 629 -20.19 -0.93 -13.26
C SER A 629 -18.86 -0.44 -12.64
N PRO A 630 -18.71 0.87 -12.37
CA PRO A 630 -17.43 1.49 -12.02
C PRO A 630 -16.80 0.89 -10.75
N HIS A 631 -17.61 0.58 -9.75
CA HIS A 631 -17.16 0.06 -8.44
C HIS A 631 -17.12 -1.47 -8.37
N HIS A 632 -17.44 -2.18 -9.45
CA HIS A 632 -17.42 -3.64 -9.43
C HIS A 632 -15.98 -4.16 -9.29
N TRP A 633 -15.71 -4.98 -8.27
CA TRP A 633 -14.38 -5.53 -8.02
C TRP A 633 -14.34 -7.03 -8.37
N GLU A 634 -13.48 -7.42 -9.32
CA GLU A 634 -13.30 -8.82 -9.73
C GLU A 634 -12.12 -9.45 -8.98
N LYS A 635 -12.37 -10.42 -8.09
CA LYS A 635 -11.31 -11.13 -7.35
C LYS A 635 -10.45 -11.97 -8.29
N THR A 636 -9.13 -11.95 -8.09
CA THR A 636 -8.20 -12.89 -8.71
C THR A 636 -7.95 -14.06 -7.75
N PRO A 637 -8.04 -15.32 -8.19
CA PRO A 637 -7.68 -16.47 -7.35
C PRO A 637 -6.16 -16.55 -7.19
N HIS A 638 -5.70 -16.80 -5.97
CA HIS A 638 -4.29 -17.04 -5.62
C HIS A 638 -4.14 -18.47 -5.06
N GLY A 639 -2.92 -18.97 -5.01
CA GLY A 639 -2.58 -20.27 -4.46
C GLY A 639 -2.63 -21.43 -5.46
N ILE A 640 -2.56 -21.18 -6.78
CA ILE A 640 -2.75 -22.22 -7.81
C ILE A 640 -1.43 -22.95 -8.13
N SER A 641 -0.30 -22.26 -8.01
CA SER A 641 1.05 -22.78 -8.31
C SER A 641 1.93 -22.91 -7.06
N GLU A 642 1.33 -23.10 -5.88
CA GLU A 642 2.04 -23.04 -4.59
C GLU A 642 3.17 -24.07 -4.43
N ASP A 643 3.07 -25.23 -5.06
CA ASP A 643 4.08 -26.30 -5.02
C ASP A 643 5.20 -26.11 -6.06
N TYR A 644 5.20 -25.00 -6.81
CA TYR A 644 6.16 -24.77 -7.89
C TYR A 644 7.41 -24.04 -7.39
N GLU A 645 8.55 -24.73 -7.41
CA GLU A 645 9.87 -24.14 -7.22
C GLU A 645 10.42 -23.63 -8.56
N SER A 646 10.56 -22.30 -8.67
CA SER A 646 11.13 -21.65 -9.85
C SER A 646 12.64 -21.79 -9.92
N THR A 647 13.15 -22.00 -11.13
CA THR A 647 14.60 -22.02 -11.41
C THR A 647 15.11 -20.68 -11.94
N ALA A 648 14.24 -19.66 -11.97
CA ALA A 648 14.46 -18.45 -12.74
C ALA A 648 15.06 -17.27 -11.96
N HIS A 649 15.25 -17.39 -10.65
CA HIS A 649 15.83 -16.31 -9.82
C HIS A 649 17.36 -16.41 -9.82
N VAL A 650 18.04 -15.26 -9.89
CA VAL A 650 19.52 -15.14 -9.82
C VAL A 650 19.95 -14.86 -8.39
#